data_AF-A0A814U5E3-F1
#
_entry.id   AF-A0A814U5E3-F1
#
_cell.length_a   1.000
_cell.length_b   1.000
_cell.length_c   1.000
_cell.angle_alpha   90.00
_cell.angle_beta   90.00
_cell.angle_gamma   90.00
#
_symmetry.space_group_name_H-M   'P 1'
#
loop_
_entity.id
_entity.type
_entity.pdbx_description
1 polymer ?
#
loop_
_entity_poly.entity_id
_entity_poly.type
_entity_poly.pdbx_seq_one_letter_code
_entity_poly.pdbx_strand_id
1 'polypeptide(L)'
;MWQEESVNPIEITTGNLAQPSSLFVTSNGDIYIDDGKDNGRMLKWIAETSSFATVMNVNSTCHGLFVDINDTLYCSISEHHQVVKKSLNAAVVTPNCVAAGIGIKGSKSNQLDGPSGIFVDVNLDLYVADFYNNRVQLFQSGESNGITVAGYISLNPTITLHYPTGIILDAEKYLFVVDYFNHRIVGSGLNGFRCLVGCYGMGSQSNQLRNPFSFSFDRSGNMFVSEFGNYRIQKFLLMKDSFAFSFNQPKFCSTAAWNSNGIIFANRSIVGQYPMAIFVSTNNTIYVANRENNTIVIWQEDSVNPTKIIPGNFTRPNSHFVTSNGDIYIDDGEKNGRVHKWIAGTNSFITVMKVKSLCYSLFVDINDTLYCSMRDDHQVLKRSLNDSLMTSNRVAAGKGSLGSGSNQLNEPRGIFVDVNLDLYVADCKNNRVQLFQSGESNGITVAGTGLISPRITLDCPTGIILDAEKYLFIVDEGSSRIFRSGLDGFRCLVGCYAVSSKSNQLNNPVGLSFDHSGNMFVTDRGNDRIQKFKYLKKSCVIAPYVFQKTYSSSLTDNNQMYHRDCKKEFFYYESIQVKVIESGYYTFHCSGDIDGYGSIYENKFNPLDPLENLLDKEYGYGSNIHFKLDIHLIVDTIYVLVIATYEPKETGEFSIVVFGENKVIFDRFSTPVNIQLIYSSKLTHDSPTYYRDCQVPQCHYETLQIHVNTAGLYILWSESNINPYAYIYKNDFNPLKPSENLLLSHDGTCNDGQFKLISDLEINTRYVLVVTTHYSKTIGNFSVYICGPNNVSLSPFSKYLYDSFDNKYVMA
;
A
#
# COMPACT_ATOMS: atom_id res chain seq x y z
N MET A 1 39.05 -20.08 14.27
CA MET A 1 38.26 -20.15 13.01
C MET A 1 37.65 -21.54 12.86
N TRP A 2 36.48 -21.65 12.24
CA TRP A 2 35.79 -22.93 11.99
C TRP A 2 35.51 -23.08 10.50
N GLN A 3 35.55 -24.31 10.01
CA GLN A 3 35.05 -24.66 8.67
C GLN A 3 33.64 -25.22 8.83
N GLU A 4 32.75 -24.96 7.86
CA GLU A 4 31.29 -25.13 7.97
C GLU A 4 30.81 -26.54 8.37
N GLU A 5 31.61 -27.58 8.11
CA GLU A 5 31.31 -28.99 8.43
C GLU A 5 32.19 -29.58 9.54
N SER A 6 33.09 -28.80 10.11
CA SER A 6 33.99 -29.26 11.16
C SER A 6 33.39 -29.02 12.54
N VAL A 7 33.48 -30.03 13.41
CA VAL A 7 33.13 -29.90 14.84
C VAL A 7 34.30 -29.32 15.66
N ASN A 8 35.49 -29.19 15.04
CA ASN A 8 36.68 -28.61 15.67
C ASN A 8 37.12 -27.33 14.95
N PRO A 9 37.69 -26.35 15.67
CA PRO A 9 38.29 -25.19 15.05
C PRO A 9 39.48 -25.61 14.17
N ILE A 10 39.58 -25.01 12.98
CA ILE A 10 40.70 -25.22 12.05
C ILE A 10 41.95 -24.43 12.44
N GLU A 11 41.77 -23.34 13.17
CA GLU A 11 42.87 -22.50 13.66
C GLU A 11 42.46 -21.84 14.98
N ILE A 12 43.38 -21.86 15.94
CA ILE A 12 43.24 -21.18 17.23
C ILE A 12 44.37 -20.17 17.32
N THR A 13 44.01 -18.89 17.26
CA THR A 13 44.93 -17.78 17.40
C THR A 13 44.85 -17.27 18.85
N THR A 14 45.99 -17.23 19.55
CA THR A 14 46.05 -16.73 20.93
C THR A 14 46.48 -15.27 20.94
N GLY A 15 45.69 -14.40 21.57
CA GLY A 15 46.04 -13.01 21.84
C GLY A 15 45.64 -12.61 23.26
N ASN A 16 46.30 -11.59 23.83
CA ASN A 16 45.92 -11.00 25.11
C ASN A 16 44.70 -10.08 24.93
N LEU A 17 43.53 -10.67 24.64
CA LEU A 17 42.25 -9.95 24.56
C LEU A 17 41.57 -9.94 25.93
N ALA A 18 41.06 -8.79 26.37
CA ALA A 18 40.38 -8.65 27.65
C ALA A 18 38.86 -8.59 27.48
N GLN A 19 38.17 -9.75 27.48
CA GLN A 19 36.69 -9.86 27.39
C GLN A 19 36.08 -9.21 26.12
N PRO A 20 36.41 -9.73 24.91
CA PRO A 20 35.82 -9.24 23.67
C PRO A 20 34.30 -9.46 23.64
N SER A 21 33.56 -8.45 23.18
CA SER A 21 32.11 -8.41 23.02
C SER A 21 31.63 -8.34 21.56
N SER A 22 32.49 -7.96 20.60
CA SER A 22 32.15 -7.83 19.19
C SER A 22 33.28 -8.23 18.24
N LEU A 23 32.91 -8.75 17.08
CA LEU A 23 33.80 -9.24 16.04
C LEU A 23 33.18 -8.90 14.68
N PHE A 24 34.00 -8.46 13.74
CA PHE A 24 33.60 -8.28 12.34
C PHE A 24 34.69 -8.79 11.41
N VAL A 25 34.29 -9.40 10.30
CA VAL A 25 35.21 -9.89 9.26
C VAL A 25 34.78 -9.28 7.94
N THR A 26 35.71 -8.61 7.26
CA THR A 26 35.44 -8.01 5.93
C THR A 26 35.43 -9.06 4.83
N SER A 27 34.93 -8.70 3.65
CA SER A 27 34.96 -9.56 2.46
C SER A 27 36.37 -9.98 2.03
N ASN A 28 37.39 -9.17 2.35
CA ASN A 28 38.80 -9.47 2.07
C ASN A 28 39.44 -10.36 3.15
N GLY A 29 38.69 -10.75 4.18
CA GLY A 29 39.16 -11.62 5.27
C GLY A 29 39.84 -10.88 6.43
N ASP A 30 39.87 -9.54 6.42
CA ASP A 30 40.38 -8.77 7.56
C ASP A 30 39.48 -8.96 8.78
N ILE A 31 40.07 -9.29 9.93
CA ILE A 31 39.36 -9.53 11.19
C ILE A 31 39.53 -8.32 12.11
N TYR A 32 38.42 -7.79 12.62
CA TYR A 32 38.36 -6.70 13.59
C TYR A 32 37.66 -7.17 14.86
N ILE A 33 38.23 -6.86 16.02
CA ILE A 33 37.73 -7.31 17.33
C ILE A 33 37.87 -6.20 18.37
N ASP A 34 36.96 -6.15 19.33
CA ASP A 34 37.13 -5.28 20.49
C ASP A 34 38.01 -5.94 21.57
N ASP A 35 38.76 -5.12 22.29
CA ASP A 35 39.59 -5.53 23.43
C ASP A 35 38.89 -5.26 24.78
N GLY A 36 37.56 -5.32 24.77
CA GLY A 36 36.67 -5.20 25.91
C GLY A 36 36.77 -3.93 26.77
N LYS A 37 36.09 -3.98 27.92
CA LYS A 37 35.69 -2.81 28.71
C LYS A 37 36.86 -2.01 29.28
N ASP A 38 37.89 -2.70 29.74
CA ASP A 38 38.98 -2.09 30.50
C ASP A 38 40.06 -1.46 29.61
N ASN A 39 40.19 -1.93 28.36
CA ASN A 39 41.18 -1.41 27.41
C ASN A 39 40.56 -0.42 26.41
N GLY A 40 39.31 -0.63 25.97
CA GLY A 40 38.63 0.29 25.05
C GLY A 40 39.29 0.41 23.67
N ARG A 41 39.93 -0.66 23.17
CA ARG A 41 40.67 -0.64 21.89
C ARG A 41 40.03 -1.54 20.87
N MET A 42 39.83 -1.05 19.65
CA MET A 42 39.48 -1.88 18.51
C MET A 42 40.75 -2.31 17.80
N LEU A 43 40.85 -3.61 17.57
CA LEU A 43 42.04 -4.25 17.05
C LEU A 43 41.75 -4.85 15.67
N LYS A 44 42.69 -4.68 14.74
CA LYS A 44 42.74 -5.43 13.47
C LYS A 44 43.75 -6.56 13.60
N TRP A 45 43.36 -7.77 13.22
CA TRP A 45 44.29 -8.89 13.09
C TRP A 45 45.12 -8.74 11.81
N ILE A 46 46.44 -8.88 11.94
CA ILE A 46 47.38 -8.88 10.82
C ILE A 46 47.87 -10.31 10.65
N ALA A 47 47.47 -10.94 9.54
CA ALA A 47 47.75 -12.34 9.27
C ALA A 47 49.26 -12.59 9.09
N GLU A 48 49.97 -11.68 8.42
CA GLU A 48 51.39 -11.81 8.10
C GLU A 48 52.28 -11.85 9.35
N THR A 49 51.92 -11.06 10.37
CA THR A 49 52.70 -10.95 11.62
C THR A 49 52.09 -11.73 12.77
N SER A 50 50.94 -12.37 12.57
CA SER A 50 50.17 -13.04 13.61
C SER A 50 49.99 -12.16 14.86
N SER A 51 49.61 -10.90 14.67
CA SER A 51 49.49 -9.92 15.75
C SER A 51 48.28 -9.00 15.58
N PHE A 52 47.82 -8.41 16.69
CA PHE A 52 46.78 -7.39 16.68
C PHE A 52 47.38 -5.98 16.64
N ALA A 53 46.83 -5.11 15.78
CA ALA A 53 47.15 -3.69 15.73
C ALA A 53 45.94 -2.84 16.13
N THR A 54 46.14 -1.83 16.98
CA THR A 54 45.06 -0.91 17.37
C THR A 54 44.69 0.02 16.23
N VAL A 55 43.42 0.00 15.82
CA VAL A 55 42.89 0.84 14.73
C VAL A 55 41.99 1.97 15.22
N MET A 56 41.35 1.80 16.38
CA MET A 56 40.48 2.82 17.00
C MET A 56 40.52 2.69 18.53
N ASN A 57 40.51 3.82 19.23
CA ASN A 57 40.38 3.86 20.68
C ASN A 57 39.01 4.45 21.04
N VAL A 58 38.33 3.84 22.00
CA VAL A 58 37.03 4.26 22.52
C VAL A 58 37.07 4.17 24.05
N ASN A 59 36.24 4.95 24.74
CA ASN A 59 36.28 5.04 26.21
C ASN A 59 35.39 3.99 26.90
N SER A 60 34.99 2.91 26.20
CA SER A 60 34.10 1.86 26.71
C SER A 60 34.06 0.66 25.76
N THR A 61 33.29 -0.37 26.10
CA THR A 61 33.09 -1.58 25.28
C THR A 61 32.36 -1.27 23.98
N CYS A 62 32.78 -1.94 22.91
CA CYS A 62 32.08 -1.94 21.64
C CYS A 62 31.13 -3.13 21.54
N HIS A 63 29.81 -2.89 21.53
CA HIS A 63 28.82 -3.98 21.48
C HIS A 63 28.48 -4.44 20.06
N GLY A 64 28.64 -3.55 19.09
CA GLY A 64 28.44 -3.82 17.67
C GLY A 64 29.58 -3.17 16.89
N LEU A 65 30.20 -3.96 16.02
CA LEU A 65 31.37 -3.59 15.23
C LEU A 65 31.06 -3.84 13.76
N PHE A 66 31.36 -2.87 12.89
CA PHE A 66 31.13 -3.00 11.46
C PHE A 66 32.16 -2.18 10.68
N VAL A 67 32.60 -2.67 9.52
CA VAL A 67 33.43 -1.92 8.57
C VAL A 67 32.66 -1.79 7.27
N ASP A 68 32.42 -0.55 6.83
CA ASP A 68 31.71 -0.27 5.59
C ASP A 68 32.60 -0.41 4.34
N ILE A 69 31.98 -0.27 3.17
CA ILE A 69 32.64 -0.38 1.86
C ILE A 69 33.71 0.69 1.61
N ASN A 70 33.75 1.75 2.42
CA ASN A 70 34.72 2.85 2.33
C ASN A 70 35.83 2.73 3.39
N ASP A 71 36.00 1.54 3.99
CA ASP A 71 36.93 1.27 5.09
C ASP A 71 36.70 2.21 6.29
N THR A 72 35.46 2.54 6.60
CA THR A 72 35.11 3.23 7.83
C THR A 72 34.68 2.21 8.88
N LEU A 73 35.36 2.22 10.02
CA LEU A 73 35.05 1.39 11.18
C LEU A 73 34.00 2.08 12.04
N TYR A 74 32.94 1.36 12.40
CA TYR A 74 31.85 1.79 13.27
C TYR A 74 31.85 0.97 14.54
N CYS A 75 31.51 1.62 15.65
CA CYS A 75 31.41 1.01 16.95
C CYS A 75 30.23 1.58 17.74
N SER A 76 29.33 0.71 18.19
CA SER A 76 28.26 1.10 19.12
C SER A 76 28.75 1.03 20.57
N ILE A 77 28.54 2.13 21.28
CA ILE A 77 28.95 2.29 22.68
C ILE A 77 27.71 2.40 23.55
N SER A 78 27.31 1.28 24.14
CA SER A 78 26.08 1.16 24.93
C SER A 78 26.02 2.17 26.09
N GLU A 79 27.08 2.25 26.90
CA GLU A 79 27.18 3.13 28.08
C GLU A 79 27.15 4.63 27.73
N HIS A 80 27.49 5.00 26.50
CA HIS A 80 27.48 6.38 26.03
C HIS A 80 26.32 6.68 25.07
N HIS A 81 25.39 5.73 24.85
CA HIS A 81 24.18 5.97 24.07
C HIS A 81 24.44 6.52 22.65
N GLN A 82 25.51 6.07 22.01
CA GLN A 82 25.92 6.56 20.68
C GLN A 82 26.67 5.49 19.88
N VAL A 83 26.72 5.68 18.57
CA VAL A 83 27.59 4.96 17.63
C VAL A 83 28.64 5.93 17.15
N VAL A 84 29.91 5.54 17.22
CA VAL A 84 31.05 6.31 16.75
C VAL A 84 31.66 5.66 15.51
N LYS A 85 32.31 6.45 14.65
CA LYS A 85 32.98 5.98 13.45
C LYS A 85 34.35 6.61 13.24
N LYS A 86 35.23 5.89 12.54
CA LYS A 86 36.57 6.34 12.15
C LYS A 86 36.97 5.76 10.79
N SER A 87 37.44 6.61 9.88
CA SER A 87 38.02 6.15 8.61
C SER A 87 39.37 5.48 8.86
N LEU A 88 39.58 4.30 8.26
CA LEU A 88 40.83 3.55 8.35
C LEU A 88 41.89 4.03 7.35
N ASN A 89 41.47 4.74 6.29
CA ASN A 89 42.33 5.20 5.20
C ASN A 89 42.76 6.68 5.33
N ALA A 90 42.43 7.36 6.43
CA ALA A 90 42.76 8.77 6.60
C ALA A 90 44.28 8.98 6.74
N ALA A 91 44.87 9.78 5.84
CA ALA A 91 46.29 10.18 5.89
C ALA A 91 46.65 11.02 7.13
N VAL A 92 45.64 11.52 7.86
CA VAL A 92 45.75 12.29 9.09
C VAL A 92 44.96 11.59 10.18
N VAL A 93 45.50 11.52 11.39
CA VAL A 93 44.79 10.98 12.56
C VAL A 93 43.58 11.86 12.87
N THR A 94 42.40 11.48 12.41
CA THR A 94 41.15 12.16 12.72
C THR A 94 40.56 11.62 14.04
N PRO A 95 39.98 12.49 14.89
CA PRO A 95 39.23 12.04 16.06
C PRO A 95 38.01 11.21 15.64
N ASN A 96 37.52 10.37 16.55
CA ASN A 96 36.29 9.62 16.31
C ASN A 96 35.11 10.58 16.12
N CYS A 97 34.30 10.35 15.10
CA CYS A 97 33.10 11.12 14.84
C CYS A 97 31.87 10.36 15.32
N VAL A 98 30.85 11.06 15.80
CA VAL A 98 29.55 10.46 16.12
C VAL A 98 28.82 10.15 14.82
N ALA A 99 28.40 8.90 14.65
CA ALA A 99 27.63 8.42 13.52
C ALA A 99 26.12 8.42 13.80
N ALA A 100 25.72 8.08 15.03
CA ALA A 100 24.32 8.07 15.45
C ALA A 100 24.22 8.22 16.98
N GLY A 101 23.11 8.81 17.45
CA GLY A 101 22.89 9.08 18.87
C GLY A 101 23.72 10.26 19.39
N ILE A 102 23.09 11.20 20.07
CA ILE A 102 23.76 12.44 20.55
C ILE A 102 24.51 12.26 21.89
N GLY A 103 24.86 11.04 22.28
CA GLY A 103 25.56 10.77 23.54
C GLY A 103 24.69 10.87 24.81
N ILE A 104 23.37 11.03 24.64
CA ILE A 104 22.41 11.17 25.74
C ILE A 104 21.35 10.08 25.62
N LYS A 105 21.12 9.38 26.73
CA LYS A 105 20.04 8.42 26.88
C LYS A 105 18.68 9.04 26.53
N GLY A 106 17.93 8.40 25.63
CA GLY A 106 16.55 8.78 25.38
C GLY A 106 15.94 8.06 24.18
N SER A 107 14.69 8.40 23.86
CA SER A 107 13.86 7.72 22.85
C SER A 107 13.48 8.61 21.65
N LYS A 108 13.95 9.86 21.61
CA LYS A 108 13.78 10.75 20.44
C LYS A 108 14.44 10.16 19.20
N SER A 109 14.10 10.67 18.01
CA SER A 109 14.65 10.21 16.72
C SER A 109 16.19 10.25 16.67
N ASN A 110 16.81 11.24 17.30
CA ASN A 110 18.27 11.40 17.37
C ASN A 110 18.91 10.88 18.67
N GLN A 111 18.15 10.19 19.52
CA GLN A 111 18.63 9.62 20.79
C GLN A 111 18.57 8.10 20.75
N LEU A 112 19.46 7.47 21.53
CA LEU A 112 19.54 6.02 21.69
C LEU A 112 19.56 5.67 23.19
N ASP A 113 19.24 4.43 23.52
CA ASP A 113 19.33 3.86 24.86
C ASP A 113 20.02 2.48 24.80
N GLY A 114 21.33 2.46 25.05
CA GLY A 114 22.16 1.26 25.05
C GLY A 114 22.28 0.60 23.66
N PRO A 115 22.75 1.29 22.61
CA PRO A 115 22.86 0.69 21.28
C PRO A 115 23.73 -0.57 21.29
N SER A 116 23.24 -1.64 20.65
CA SER A 116 23.88 -2.95 20.58
C SER A 116 24.37 -3.24 19.15
N GLY A 117 23.83 -4.23 18.44
CA GLY A 117 24.26 -4.54 17.08
C GLY A 117 24.01 -3.40 16.10
N ILE A 118 24.90 -3.30 15.12
CA ILE A 118 24.86 -2.29 14.05
C ILE A 118 25.11 -2.96 12.70
N PHE A 119 24.58 -2.35 11.65
CA PHE A 119 24.84 -2.72 10.26
C PHE A 119 24.85 -1.47 9.38
N VAL A 120 25.77 -1.38 8.44
CA VAL A 120 25.83 -0.27 7.47
C VAL A 120 25.60 -0.83 6.07
N ASP A 121 24.61 -0.30 5.35
CA ASP A 121 24.30 -0.76 4.00
C ASP A 121 25.21 -0.11 2.93
N VAL A 122 25.04 -0.49 1.67
CA VAL A 122 25.83 0.01 0.54
C VAL A 122 25.62 1.50 0.24
N ASN A 123 24.52 2.09 0.71
CA ASN A 123 24.25 3.53 0.62
C ASN A 123 24.87 4.30 1.79
N LEU A 124 25.56 3.60 2.70
CA LEU A 124 26.10 4.10 3.96
C LEU A 124 25.01 4.46 4.98
N ASP A 125 23.82 3.88 4.85
CA ASP A 125 22.77 4.02 5.84
C ASP A 125 23.05 3.09 7.04
N LEU A 126 22.97 3.64 8.25
CA LEU A 126 23.31 2.94 9.50
C LEU A 126 22.06 2.46 10.23
N TYR A 127 21.97 1.15 10.42
CA TYR A 127 20.95 0.48 11.23
C TYR A 127 21.51 0.21 12.63
N VAL A 128 20.76 0.58 13.66
CA VAL A 128 21.17 0.45 15.06
C VAL A 128 20.09 -0.26 15.87
N ALA A 129 20.47 -1.35 16.55
CA ALA A 129 19.64 -2.00 17.54
C ALA A 129 19.63 -1.15 18.80
N ASP A 130 18.56 -0.40 19.00
CA ASP A 130 18.38 0.50 20.13
C ASP A 130 17.79 -0.32 21.29
N PHE A 131 18.68 -1.05 21.97
CA PHE A 131 18.38 -2.19 22.84
C PHE A 131 17.28 -1.87 23.86
N TYR A 132 17.47 -0.87 24.72
CA TYR A 132 16.52 -0.58 25.80
C TYR A 132 15.27 0.14 25.32
N ASN A 133 15.31 0.77 24.14
CA ASN A 133 14.14 1.35 23.49
C ASN A 133 13.31 0.33 22.68
N ASN A 134 13.73 -0.94 22.63
CA ASN A 134 13.00 -2.04 21.97
C ASN A 134 12.69 -1.78 20.49
N ARG A 135 13.64 -1.16 19.77
CA ARG A 135 13.46 -0.77 18.37
C ARG A 135 14.74 -0.91 17.55
N VAL A 136 14.60 -0.84 16.23
CA VAL A 136 15.71 -0.63 15.30
C VAL A 136 15.55 0.75 14.65
N GLN A 137 16.61 1.55 14.72
CA GLN A 137 16.68 2.89 14.12
C GLN A 137 17.54 2.86 12.86
N LEU A 138 17.05 3.48 11.79
CA LEU A 138 17.77 3.74 10.54
C LEU A 138 18.21 5.20 10.49
N PHE A 139 19.51 5.45 10.46
CA PHE A 139 20.10 6.76 10.22
C PHE A 139 20.59 6.81 8.78
N GLN A 140 19.91 7.58 7.94
CA GLN A 140 20.33 7.76 6.56
C GLN A 140 21.64 8.54 6.50
N SER A 141 22.48 8.28 5.50
CA SER A 141 23.79 8.93 5.37
C SER A 141 23.64 10.46 5.36
N GLY A 142 24.32 11.13 6.31
CA GLY A 142 24.28 12.59 6.48
C GLY A 142 23.16 13.11 7.40
N GLU A 143 22.17 12.28 7.74
CA GLU A 143 21.07 12.64 8.61
C GLU A 143 21.36 12.38 10.10
N SER A 144 20.87 13.26 10.96
CA SER A 144 21.05 13.14 12.42
C SER A 144 19.85 12.49 13.13
N ASN A 145 18.70 12.45 12.48
CA ASN A 145 17.48 11.84 13.00
C ASN A 145 17.32 10.43 12.43
N GLY A 146 17.08 9.46 13.32
CA GLY A 146 16.78 8.09 12.95
C GLY A 146 15.30 7.84 12.69
N ILE A 147 15.01 7.01 11.69
CA ILE A 147 13.68 6.50 11.35
C ILE A 147 13.50 5.13 12.03
N THR A 148 12.41 4.94 12.77
CA THR A 148 12.14 3.64 13.42
C THR A 148 11.61 2.63 12.41
N VAL A 149 12.44 1.66 12.03
CA VAL A 149 12.14 0.65 11.00
C VAL A 149 11.65 -0.68 11.55
N ALA A 150 11.84 -0.95 12.85
CA ALA A 150 11.30 -2.13 13.52
C ALA A 150 11.01 -1.84 15.00
N GLY A 151 9.99 -2.51 15.57
CA GLY A 151 9.53 -2.32 16.95
C GLY A 151 8.17 -1.59 17.04
N TYR A 152 7.60 -1.54 18.24
CA TYR A 152 6.22 -1.08 18.47
C TYR A 152 5.95 0.39 18.08
N ILE A 153 7.00 1.23 18.08
CA ILE A 153 6.92 2.68 17.78
C ILE A 153 7.15 2.96 16.28
N SER A 154 7.33 1.93 15.45
CA SER A 154 7.41 2.13 13.99
C SER A 154 6.09 2.65 13.42
N LEU A 155 6.15 3.36 12.29
CA LEU A 155 4.97 3.95 11.65
C LEU A 155 3.89 2.90 11.31
N ASN A 156 4.32 1.68 10.99
CA ASN A 156 3.46 0.53 10.71
C ASN A 156 3.98 -0.69 11.50
N PRO A 157 3.62 -0.82 12.80
CA PRO A 157 4.18 -1.86 13.65
C PRO A 157 3.68 -3.23 13.23
N THR A 158 4.59 -4.03 12.65
CA THR A 158 4.35 -5.44 12.29
C THR A 158 5.00 -6.40 13.29
N ILE A 159 5.79 -5.88 14.23
CA ILE A 159 6.49 -6.67 15.26
C ILE A 159 6.71 -5.86 16.52
N THR A 160 6.63 -6.54 17.66
CA THR A 160 7.15 -6.07 18.94
C THR A 160 8.49 -6.74 19.20
N LEU A 161 9.51 -5.92 19.43
CA LEU A 161 10.85 -6.38 19.81
C LEU A 161 11.02 -6.23 21.32
N HIS A 162 11.91 -7.00 21.90
CA HIS A 162 12.32 -6.87 23.29
C HIS A 162 13.83 -7.08 23.41
N TYR A 163 14.54 -5.97 23.65
CA TYR A 163 16.00 -5.91 23.73
C TYR A 163 16.69 -6.40 22.45
N PRO A 164 16.41 -5.83 21.27
CA PRO A 164 17.04 -6.28 20.03
C PRO A 164 18.58 -6.14 20.08
N THR A 165 19.31 -7.10 19.51
CA THR A 165 20.78 -7.10 19.50
C THR A 165 21.35 -7.16 18.09
N GLY A 166 21.56 -8.34 17.51
CA GLY A 166 22.16 -8.52 16.19
C GLY A 166 21.24 -8.05 15.08
N ILE A 167 21.81 -7.35 14.08
CA ILE A 167 21.11 -6.88 12.88
C ILE A 167 21.94 -7.22 11.65
N ILE A 168 21.30 -7.75 10.62
CA ILE A 168 21.88 -7.95 9.28
C ILE A 168 20.82 -7.59 8.24
N LEU A 169 21.24 -7.02 7.10
CA LEU A 169 20.40 -6.93 5.90
C LEU A 169 20.87 -7.94 4.84
N ASP A 170 19.93 -8.50 4.08
CA ASP A 170 20.27 -9.21 2.85
C ASP A 170 20.41 -8.25 1.65
N ALA A 171 20.72 -8.82 0.48
CA ALA A 171 20.90 -8.06 -0.76
C ALA A 171 19.61 -7.39 -1.27
N GLU A 172 18.44 -7.87 -0.83
CA GLU A 172 17.12 -7.30 -1.16
C GLU A 172 16.65 -6.28 -0.11
N LYS A 173 17.51 -5.95 0.86
CA LYS A 173 17.27 -5.07 2.01
C LYS A 173 16.23 -5.59 3.00
N TYR A 174 15.97 -6.90 3.05
CA TYR A 174 15.23 -7.48 4.17
C TYR A 174 16.08 -7.45 5.43
N LEU A 175 15.47 -6.99 6.53
CA LEU A 175 16.09 -6.76 7.81
C LEU A 175 15.89 -7.99 8.70
N PHE A 176 16.99 -8.56 9.19
CA PHE A 176 17.00 -9.67 10.13
C PHE A 176 17.47 -9.17 11.49
N VAL A 177 16.72 -9.49 12.53
CA VAL A 177 16.94 -8.96 13.89
C VAL A 177 16.90 -10.10 14.90
N VAL A 178 17.87 -10.11 15.81
CA VAL A 178 17.83 -10.94 17.01
C VAL A 178 16.94 -10.26 18.04
N ASP A 179 15.86 -10.93 18.41
CA ASP A 179 14.90 -10.47 19.42
C ASP A 179 15.23 -11.18 20.75
N TYR A 180 16.30 -10.70 21.40
CA TYR A 180 17.02 -11.38 22.49
C TYR A 180 16.11 -11.93 23.59
N PHE A 181 15.21 -11.08 24.11
CA PHE A 181 14.39 -11.46 25.27
C PHE A 181 13.14 -12.23 24.88
N ASN A 182 12.69 -12.11 23.63
CA ASN A 182 11.63 -12.97 23.08
C ASN A 182 12.17 -14.31 22.57
N HIS A 183 13.48 -14.55 22.68
CA HIS A 183 14.15 -15.81 22.35
C HIS A 183 13.94 -16.27 20.92
N ARG A 184 13.99 -15.33 19.97
CA ARG A 184 13.74 -15.62 18.55
C ARG A 184 14.61 -14.77 17.63
N ILE A 185 14.67 -15.17 16.38
CA ILE A 185 15.18 -14.34 15.28
C ILE A 185 14.02 -14.02 14.37
N VAL A 186 13.88 -12.75 14.03
CA VAL A 186 12.82 -12.25 13.14
C VAL A 186 13.43 -11.68 11.86
N GLY A 187 12.70 -11.75 10.75
CA GLY A 187 13.08 -11.16 9.48
C GLY A 187 11.92 -10.37 8.88
N SER A 188 12.20 -9.24 8.23
CA SER A 188 11.20 -8.48 7.49
C SER A 188 10.80 -9.21 6.20
N GLY A 189 9.63 -8.87 5.68
CA GLY A 189 9.04 -9.45 4.48
C GLY A 189 7.93 -8.56 3.94
N LEU A 190 7.32 -8.97 2.82
CA LEU A 190 6.25 -8.21 2.15
C LEU A 190 5.04 -7.91 3.06
N ASN A 191 4.76 -8.79 4.02
CA ASN A 191 3.65 -8.65 4.97
C ASN A 191 4.11 -8.21 6.37
N GLY A 192 5.30 -7.60 6.46
CA GLY A 192 5.93 -7.22 7.73
C GLY A 192 6.92 -8.27 8.24
N PHE A 193 7.34 -8.09 9.49
CA PHE A 193 8.27 -9.01 10.15
C PHE A 193 7.59 -10.33 10.52
N ARG A 194 8.35 -11.41 10.44
CA ARG A 194 7.94 -12.74 10.90
C ARG A 194 9.04 -13.38 11.74
N CYS A 195 8.65 -14.31 12.60
CA CYS A 195 9.62 -15.16 13.26
C CYS A 195 10.19 -16.21 12.29
N LEU A 196 11.52 -16.36 12.28
CA LEU A 196 12.24 -17.33 11.45
C LEU A 196 12.69 -18.53 12.26
N VAL A 197 13.17 -18.28 13.48
CA VAL A 197 13.77 -19.29 14.36
C VAL A 197 13.41 -18.97 15.82
N GLY A 198 13.17 -19.99 16.64
CA GLY A 198 12.84 -19.83 18.06
C GLY A 198 11.38 -19.41 18.32
N CYS A 199 10.50 -19.58 17.33
CA CYS A 199 9.11 -19.10 17.37
C CYS A 199 8.24 -19.77 18.43
N TYR A 200 8.69 -20.91 18.97
CA TYR A 200 8.04 -21.62 20.06
C TYR A 200 8.54 -21.16 21.45
N GLY A 201 9.28 -20.05 21.50
CA GLY A 201 9.77 -19.41 22.71
C GLY A 201 11.00 -20.08 23.31
N MET A 202 11.22 -19.79 24.59
CA MET A 202 12.39 -20.23 25.34
C MET A 202 12.48 -21.76 25.44
N GLY A 203 13.65 -22.32 25.12
CA GLY A 203 13.94 -23.73 25.40
C GLY A 203 15.27 -24.20 24.85
N SER A 204 15.47 -25.52 24.86
CA SER A 204 16.73 -26.16 24.43
C SER A 204 16.55 -27.16 23.27
N GLN A 205 15.32 -27.35 22.79
CA GLN A 205 15.03 -28.19 21.63
C GLN A 205 15.65 -27.62 20.35
N SER A 206 15.67 -28.40 19.27
CA SER A 206 16.29 -27.99 18.00
C SER A 206 15.60 -26.80 17.33
N ASN A 207 14.32 -26.55 17.61
CA ASN A 207 13.50 -25.46 17.09
C ASN A 207 13.26 -24.32 18.11
N GLN A 208 13.93 -24.35 19.26
CA GLN A 208 13.81 -23.36 20.33
C GLN A 208 15.16 -22.68 20.54
N LEU A 209 15.12 -21.42 20.98
CA LEU A 209 16.31 -20.68 21.37
C LEU A 209 16.21 -20.24 22.84
N ARG A 210 17.36 -19.91 23.44
CA ARG A 210 17.39 -19.23 24.75
C ARG A 210 18.39 -18.09 24.73
N ASN A 211 17.85 -16.87 24.78
CA ASN A 211 18.61 -15.62 24.72
C ASN A 211 19.63 -15.61 23.56
N PRO A 212 19.18 -15.73 22.30
CA PRO A 212 20.09 -15.57 21.16
C PRO A 212 20.69 -14.17 21.18
N PHE A 213 21.98 -14.04 20.86
CA PHE A 213 22.69 -12.76 20.96
C PHE A 213 23.14 -12.22 19.60
N SER A 214 23.73 -13.07 18.76
CA SER A 214 24.17 -12.73 17.41
C SER A 214 23.88 -13.86 16.43
N PHE A 215 23.92 -13.55 15.15
CA PHE A 215 23.75 -14.52 14.08
C PHE A 215 24.55 -14.10 12.84
N SER A 216 24.78 -15.05 11.95
CA SER A 216 25.36 -14.82 10.63
C SER A 216 24.81 -15.81 9.62
N PHE A 217 24.93 -15.51 8.34
CA PHE A 217 24.57 -16.40 7.25
C PHE A 217 25.82 -16.93 6.56
N ASP A 218 25.79 -18.19 6.12
CA ASP A 218 26.74 -18.67 5.11
C ASP A 218 26.28 -18.31 3.69
N ARG A 219 27.12 -18.62 2.70
CA ARG A 219 26.81 -18.40 1.27
C ARG A 219 25.62 -19.23 0.78
N SER A 220 25.31 -20.33 1.46
CA SER A 220 24.13 -21.14 1.19
C SER A 220 22.87 -20.55 1.84
N GLY A 221 22.96 -19.50 2.65
CA GLY A 221 21.87 -18.89 3.36
C GLY A 221 21.48 -19.61 4.66
N ASN A 222 22.25 -20.63 5.09
CA ASN A 222 22.03 -21.23 6.39
C ASN A 222 22.42 -20.23 7.48
N MET A 223 21.72 -20.26 8.59
CA MET A 223 21.88 -19.31 9.68
C MET A 223 22.63 -19.94 10.86
N PHE A 224 23.67 -19.28 11.34
CA PHE A 224 24.40 -19.66 12.55
C PHE A 224 24.05 -18.69 13.66
N VAL A 225 23.55 -19.20 14.78
CA VAL A 225 23.03 -18.39 15.90
C VAL A 225 23.85 -18.67 17.14
N SER A 226 24.38 -17.62 17.78
CA SER A 226 24.99 -17.74 19.11
C SER A 226 23.93 -17.58 20.19
N GLU A 227 23.82 -18.60 21.05
CA GLU A 227 22.85 -18.63 22.13
C GLU A 227 23.54 -18.43 23.48
N PHE A 228 23.30 -17.27 24.09
CA PHE A 228 23.86 -16.94 25.40
C PHE A 228 23.30 -17.85 26.50
N GLY A 229 21.99 -18.13 26.48
CA GLY A 229 21.32 -18.87 27.55
C GLY A 229 21.48 -20.39 27.48
N ASN A 230 21.83 -20.94 26.31
CA ASN A 230 22.07 -22.37 26.10
C ASN A 230 23.56 -22.72 25.94
N TYR A 231 24.47 -21.72 25.95
CA TYR A 231 25.92 -21.90 25.79
C TYR A 231 26.30 -22.67 24.53
N ARG A 232 25.61 -22.42 23.41
CA ARG A 232 25.84 -23.12 22.14
C ARG A 232 25.78 -22.20 20.93
N ILE A 233 26.31 -22.68 19.81
CA ILE A 233 26.04 -22.14 18.49
C ILE A 233 25.17 -23.17 17.76
N GLN A 234 24.10 -22.71 17.13
CA GLN A 234 23.18 -23.57 16.40
C GLN A 234 23.15 -23.19 14.92
N LYS A 235 23.29 -24.20 14.04
CA LYS A 235 23.14 -24.07 12.59
C LYS A 235 21.70 -24.41 12.20
N PHE A 236 21.02 -23.47 11.56
CA PHE A 236 19.72 -23.65 10.94
C PHE A 236 19.90 -23.71 9.44
N LEU A 237 19.52 -24.83 8.85
CA LEU A 237 19.59 -25.00 7.41
C LEU A 237 18.53 -24.13 6.76
N LEU A 238 18.94 -23.33 5.77
CA LEU A 238 17.97 -22.78 4.84
C LEU A 238 17.34 -23.98 4.15
N MET A 239 16.01 -24.03 4.10
CA MET A 239 15.31 -25.03 3.31
C MET A 239 15.52 -24.71 1.82
N LYS A 240 16.71 -25.07 1.31
CA LYS A 240 17.07 -25.06 -0.09
C LYS A 240 16.75 -26.42 -0.67
N ASP A 241 15.48 -26.59 -1.04
CA ASP A 241 14.97 -27.45 -2.10
C ASP A 241 13.44 -27.48 -1.95
N SER A 242 12.63 -27.18 -2.95
CA SER A 242 12.86 -27.18 -4.39
C SER A 242 11.88 -26.18 -5.02
N PHE A 243 11.69 -26.26 -6.33
CA PHE A 243 10.45 -25.85 -7.00
C PHE A 243 9.16 -26.50 -6.44
N ALA A 244 9.14 -26.95 -5.19
CA ALA A 244 7.97 -27.36 -4.44
C ALA A 244 7.10 -26.13 -4.22
N PHE A 245 6.39 -25.73 -5.26
CA PHE A 245 5.15 -25.01 -5.09
C PHE A 245 4.27 -25.82 -4.14
N SER A 246 3.53 -25.13 -3.29
CA SER A 246 2.46 -25.79 -2.56
C SER A 246 1.49 -26.46 -3.54
N PHE A 247 0.68 -27.40 -3.05
CA PHE A 247 -0.28 -28.07 -3.91
C PHE A 247 -1.21 -27.05 -4.58
N ASN A 248 -1.41 -27.21 -5.89
CA ASN A 248 -2.27 -26.34 -6.71
C ASN A 248 -1.85 -24.85 -6.73
N GLN A 249 -0.54 -24.57 -6.68
CA GLN A 249 0.06 -23.23 -6.76
C GLN A 249 0.76 -23.00 -8.11
N PRO A 250 0.04 -22.77 -9.22
CA PRO A 250 0.64 -22.39 -10.49
C PRO A 250 1.38 -21.05 -10.38
N LYS A 251 2.29 -20.75 -11.32
CA LYS A 251 2.94 -19.44 -11.44
C LYS A 251 2.25 -18.60 -12.50
N PHE A 252 1.82 -17.40 -12.14
CA PHE A 252 1.20 -16.46 -13.06
C PHE A 252 1.90 -15.11 -13.01
N CYS A 253 1.98 -14.43 -14.16
CA CYS A 253 2.40 -13.03 -14.21
C CYS A 253 1.34 -12.09 -13.61
N SER A 254 1.72 -10.85 -13.31
CA SER A 254 0.82 -9.81 -12.81
C SER A 254 -0.41 -9.57 -13.71
N THR A 255 -0.24 -9.62 -15.04
CA THR A 255 -1.28 -9.36 -16.06
C THR A 255 -2.05 -10.63 -16.47
N ALA A 256 -1.89 -11.75 -15.78
CA ALA A 256 -2.52 -13.03 -16.11
C ALA A 256 -4.05 -12.95 -16.23
N ALA A 257 -4.58 -13.28 -17.41
CA ALA A 257 -6.00 -13.21 -17.72
C ALA A 257 -6.57 -14.58 -18.15
N TRP A 258 -7.90 -14.70 -18.04
CA TRP A 258 -8.66 -15.85 -18.50
C TRP A 258 -9.74 -15.38 -19.48
N ASN A 259 -10.22 -16.30 -20.31
CA ASN A 259 -11.43 -16.05 -21.08
C ASN A 259 -12.57 -15.63 -20.16
N SER A 260 -13.31 -14.59 -20.54
CA SER A 260 -14.48 -14.12 -19.80
C SER A 260 -15.62 -15.14 -19.79
N ASN A 261 -15.72 -15.97 -20.84
CA ASN A 261 -16.69 -17.05 -20.95
C ASN A 261 -16.07 -18.40 -20.54
N GLY A 262 -16.67 -19.03 -19.54
CA GLY A 262 -16.38 -20.38 -19.09
C GLY A 262 -17.04 -21.45 -19.96
N ILE A 263 -16.43 -22.62 -19.96
CA ILE A 263 -16.94 -23.85 -20.57
C ILE A 263 -17.50 -24.71 -19.45
N ILE A 264 -18.70 -25.28 -19.62
CA ILE A 264 -19.22 -26.28 -18.68
C ILE A 264 -18.36 -27.53 -18.80
N PHE A 265 -17.52 -27.79 -17.81
CA PHE A 265 -16.65 -28.96 -17.76
C PHE A 265 -17.42 -30.21 -17.33
N ALA A 266 -18.24 -30.08 -16.29
CA ALA A 266 -19.14 -31.13 -15.84
C ALA A 266 -20.43 -30.50 -15.32
N ASN A 267 -21.56 -31.17 -15.57
CA ASN A 267 -22.89 -30.73 -15.12
C ASN A 267 -23.42 -31.65 -14.01
N ARG A 268 -24.61 -31.32 -13.50
CA ARG A 268 -25.31 -32.07 -12.45
C ARG A 268 -25.39 -33.58 -12.69
N SER A 269 -25.54 -34.04 -13.94
CA SER A 269 -25.65 -35.48 -14.23
C SER A 269 -24.38 -36.26 -13.89
N ILE A 270 -23.23 -35.58 -13.83
CA ILE A 270 -21.94 -36.19 -13.52
C ILE A 270 -21.51 -35.89 -12.08
N VAL A 271 -21.61 -34.63 -11.66
CA VAL A 271 -21.08 -34.17 -10.35
C VAL A 271 -22.14 -34.11 -9.24
N GLY A 272 -23.41 -34.37 -9.56
CA GLY A 272 -24.53 -34.29 -8.63
C GLY A 272 -24.90 -32.86 -8.25
N GLN A 273 -25.84 -32.74 -7.30
CA GLN A 273 -26.24 -31.44 -6.76
C GLN A 273 -25.20 -30.83 -5.80
N TYR A 274 -25.10 -29.50 -5.82
CA TYR A 274 -24.27 -28.69 -4.93
C TYR A 274 -22.81 -29.16 -4.84
N PRO A 275 -22.05 -29.19 -5.96
CA PRO A 275 -20.63 -29.53 -5.92
C PRO A 275 -19.89 -28.56 -5.00
N MET A 276 -19.18 -29.09 -3.99
CA MET A 276 -18.49 -28.27 -2.97
C MET A 276 -16.99 -28.14 -3.23
N ALA A 277 -16.33 -29.21 -3.66
CA ALA A 277 -14.89 -29.24 -3.80
C ALA A 277 -14.45 -29.77 -5.16
N ILE A 278 -13.34 -29.21 -5.62
CA ILE A 278 -12.58 -29.67 -6.78
C ILE A 278 -11.10 -29.59 -6.45
N PHE A 279 -10.33 -30.56 -6.92
CA PHE A 279 -8.88 -30.51 -6.83
C PHE A 279 -8.27 -30.97 -8.15
N VAL A 280 -7.33 -30.20 -8.67
CA VAL A 280 -6.54 -30.55 -9.84
C VAL A 280 -5.11 -30.80 -9.38
N SER A 281 -4.66 -32.04 -9.55
CA SER A 281 -3.31 -32.46 -9.18
C SER A 281 -2.27 -31.98 -10.19
N THR A 282 -0.99 -32.09 -9.81
CA THR A 282 0.15 -31.63 -10.63
C THR A 282 0.28 -32.32 -11.98
N ASN A 283 -0.31 -33.51 -12.15
CA ASN A 283 -0.38 -34.24 -13.42
C ASN A 283 -1.68 -33.97 -14.20
N ASN A 284 -2.41 -32.90 -13.87
CA ASN A 284 -3.71 -32.52 -14.47
C ASN A 284 -4.84 -33.53 -14.26
N THR A 285 -4.72 -34.47 -13.33
CA THR A 285 -5.87 -35.30 -12.92
C THR A 285 -6.81 -34.45 -12.07
N ILE A 286 -8.10 -34.44 -12.44
CA ILE A 286 -9.16 -33.66 -11.81
C ILE A 286 -9.99 -34.59 -10.91
N TYR A 287 -10.24 -34.16 -9.68
CA TYR A 287 -10.99 -34.90 -8.67
C TYR A 287 -12.16 -34.06 -8.19
N VAL A 288 -13.37 -34.61 -8.22
CA VAL A 288 -14.58 -33.97 -7.70
C VAL A 288 -15.31 -34.96 -6.79
N ALA A 289 -15.61 -34.53 -5.57
CA ALA A 289 -16.46 -35.31 -4.67
C ALA A 289 -17.94 -35.09 -5.01
N ASN A 290 -18.64 -36.17 -5.32
CA ASN A 290 -20.08 -36.15 -5.58
C ASN A 290 -20.82 -36.44 -4.26
N ARG A 291 -21.59 -35.45 -3.83
CA ARG A 291 -22.30 -35.45 -2.54
C ARG A 291 -23.63 -36.16 -2.55
N GLU A 292 -24.19 -36.35 -3.74
CA GLU A 292 -25.49 -36.97 -3.93
C GLU A 292 -25.38 -38.49 -3.86
N ASN A 293 -24.30 -39.06 -4.41
CA ASN A 293 -24.08 -40.51 -4.45
C ASN A 293 -22.87 -41.00 -3.63
N ASN A 294 -22.19 -40.10 -2.90
CA ASN A 294 -21.03 -40.41 -2.06
C ASN A 294 -19.87 -41.08 -2.83
N THR A 295 -19.51 -40.53 -3.99
CA THR A 295 -18.40 -41.02 -4.81
C THR A 295 -17.35 -39.95 -5.06
N ILE A 296 -16.14 -40.35 -5.43
CA ILE A 296 -15.12 -39.46 -5.98
C ILE A 296 -15.04 -39.71 -7.48
N VAL A 297 -15.33 -38.68 -8.28
CA VAL A 297 -15.29 -38.73 -9.74
C VAL A 297 -13.97 -38.15 -10.21
N ILE A 298 -13.27 -38.89 -11.09
CA ILE A 298 -11.90 -38.59 -11.50
C ILE A 298 -11.81 -38.53 -13.03
N TRP A 299 -11.13 -37.51 -13.55
CA TRP A 299 -10.77 -37.37 -14.95
C TRP A 299 -9.25 -37.31 -15.10
N GLN A 300 -8.71 -38.14 -15.97
CA GLN A 300 -7.29 -38.11 -16.37
C GLN A 300 -7.15 -37.48 -17.76
N GLU A 301 -6.04 -36.78 -17.99
CA GLU A 301 -5.57 -36.28 -19.31
C GLU A 301 -6.65 -35.81 -20.30
N ASP A 302 -7.09 -34.54 -20.18
CA ASP A 302 -8.02 -33.87 -21.11
C ASP A 302 -9.32 -34.63 -21.47
N SER A 303 -9.63 -35.73 -20.77
CA SER A 303 -10.81 -36.54 -21.02
C SER A 303 -12.08 -35.74 -20.74
N VAL A 304 -13.03 -35.83 -21.67
CA VAL A 304 -14.35 -35.20 -21.54
C VAL A 304 -15.24 -35.96 -20.54
N ASN A 305 -15.01 -37.27 -20.38
CA ASN A 305 -15.78 -38.14 -19.49
C ASN A 305 -14.94 -38.61 -18.28
N PRO A 306 -15.58 -38.92 -17.13
CA PRO A 306 -14.86 -39.50 -16.00
C PRO A 306 -14.13 -40.78 -16.39
N THR A 307 -12.86 -40.89 -16.01
CA THR A 307 -12.03 -42.06 -16.27
C THR A 307 -12.05 -43.06 -15.11
N LYS A 308 -12.38 -42.60 -13.90
CA LYS A 308 -12.51 -43.46 -12.71
C LYS A 308 -13.56 -42.89 -11.75
N ILE A 309 -14.34 -43.78 -11.14
CA ILE A 309 -15.28 -43.44 -10.06
C ILE A 309 -14.93 -44.31 -8.86
N ILE A 310 -14.66 -43.70 -7.71
CA ILE A 310 -14.36 -44.39 -6.46
C ILE A 310 -15.60 -44.33 -5.56
N PRO A 311 -16.24 -45.47 -5.26
CA PRO A 311 -17.31 -45.50 -4.27
C PRO A 311 -16.74 -45.28 -2.87
N GLY A 312 -17.34 -44.37 -2.12
CA GLY A 312 -16.96 -44.06 -0.76
C GLY A 312 -17.88 -44.71 0.27
N ASN A 313 -17.34 -45.02 1.45
CA ASN A 313 -18.14 -45.23 2.66
C ASN A 313 -18.16 -43.96 3.53
N PHE A 314 -18.29 -42.81 2.85
CA PHE A 314 -18.43 -41.50 3.48
C PHE A 314 -19.79 -40.90 3.14
N THR A 315 -20.22 -39.87 3.85
CA THR A 315 -21.53 -39.25 3.62
C THR A 315 -21.44 -37.75 3.35
N ARG A 316 -21.97 -37.30 2.20
CA ARG A 316 -22.13 -35.87 1.83
C ARG A 316 -20.85 -35.01 2.01
N PRO A 317 -19.69 -35.41 1.46
CA PRO A 317 -18.42 -34.72 1.66
C PRO A 317 -18.47 -33.26 1.20
N ASN A 318 -17.98 -32.32 1.99
CA ASN A 318 -17.77 -30.93 1.61
C ASN A 318 -16.40 -30.66 0.99
N SER A 319 -15.37 -31.46 1.31
CA SER A 319 -14.01 -31.21 0.88
C SER A 319 -13.20 -32.48 0.69
N HIS A 320 -12.28 -32.41 -0.27
CA HIS A 320 -11.24 -33.41 -0.46
C HIS A 320 -9.93 -32.74 -0.86
N PHE A 321 -8.83 -33.44 -0.64
CA PHE A 321 -7.49 -33.03 -1.01
C PHE A 321 -6.70 -34.22 -1.54
N VAL A 322 -5.82 -34.02 -2.52
CA VAL A 322 -5.03 -35.10 -3.12
C VAL A 322 -3.54 -34.78 -3.03
N THR A 323 -2.76 -35.68 -2.43
CA THR A 323 -1.30 -35.56 -2.31
C THR A 323 -0.59 -36.01 -3.59
N SER A 324 0.71 -35.75 -3.69
CA SER A 324 1.52 -36.05 -4.88
C SER A 324 1.62 -37.55 -5.20
N ASN A 325 1.49 -38.40 -4.19
CA ASN A 325 1.44 -39.85 -4.32
C ASN A 325 0.04 -40.39 -4.72
N GLY A 326 -0.96 -39.51 -4.89
CA GLY A 326 -2.33 -39.85 -5.29
C GLY A 326 -3.27 -40.29 -4.17
N ASP A 327 -2.84 -40.24 -2.90
CA ASP A 327 -3.74 -40.48 -1.78
C ASP A 327 -4.79 -39.36 -1.68
N ILE A 328 -6.03 -39.72 -1.34
CA ILE A 328 -7.15 -38.77 -1.28
C ILE A 328 -7.65 -38.64 0.15
N TYR A 329 -7.61 -37.44 0.69
CA TYR A 329 -8.19 -37.09 1.98
C TYR A 329 -9.57 -36.52 1.73
N ILE A 330 -10.58 -36.99 2.44
CA ILE A 330 -11.97 -36.59 2.23
C ILE A 330 -12.71 -36.51 3.55
N ASP A 331 -13.53 -35.49 3.74
CA ASP A 331 -14.38 -35.41 4.92
C ASP A 331 -15.53 -36.42 4.83
N ASP A 332 -15.97 -36.91 5.98
CA ASP A 332 -17.08 -37.85 6.10
C ASP A 332 -18.36 -37.16 6.63
N GLY A 333 -18.58 -35.90 6.24
CA GLY A 333 -19.81 -35.17 6.50
C GLY A 333 -20.15 -34.89 7.97
N GLU A 334 -21.27 -34.20 8.13
CA GLU A 334 -21.73 -33.59 9.39
C GLU A 334 -22.04 -34.61 10.50
N LYS A 335 -22.47 -35.82 10.13
CA LYS A 335 -22.93 -36.83 11.11
C LYS A 335 -21.83 -37.75 11.62
N ASN A 336 -20.74 -37.95 10.86
CA ASN A 336 -19.71 -38.94 11.22
C ASN A 336 -18.47 -38.31 11.85
N GLY A 337 -18.25 -37.00 11.70
CA GLY A 337 -17.21 -36.26 12.43
C GLY A 337 -15.80 -36.82 12.24
N ARG A 338 -15.39 -37.11 11.01
CA ARG A 338 -14.07 -37.67 10.71
C ARG A 338 -13.59 -37.36 9.31
N VAL A 339 -12.28 -37.50 9.09
CA VAL A 339 -11.63 -37.43 7.78
C VAL A 339 -11.09 -38.81 7.43
N HIS A 340 -11.42 -39.28 6.24
CA HIS A 340 -10.87 -40.51 5.68
C HIS A 340 -9.70 -40.20 4.75
N LYS A 341 -8.76 -41.13 4.67
CA LYS A 341 -7.74 -41.22 3.65
C LYS A 341 -8.01 -42.45 2.79
N TRP A 342 -8.27 -42.25 1.52
CA TRP A 342 -8.20 -43.30 0.51
C TRP A 342 -6.75 -43.48 0.09
N ILE A 343 -6.21 -44.68 0.27
CA ILE A 343 -4.82 -45.01 -0.04
C ILE A 343 -4.75 -45.54 -1.47
N ALA A 344 -4.04 -44.85 -2.35
CA ALA A 344 -4.02 -45.18 -3.78
C ALA A 344 -3.41 -46.56 -4.08
N GLY A 345 -2.39 -46.96 -3.31
CA GLY A 345 -1.71 -48.25 -3.50
C GLY A 345 -2.54 -49.47 -3.08
N THR A 346 -3.45 -49.33 -2.11
CA THR A 346 -4.25 -50.45 -1.57
C THR A 346 -5.73 -50.36 -1.91
N ASN A 347 -6.18 -49.24 -2.49
CA ASN A 347 -7.59 -48.93 -2.78
C ASN A 347 -8.50 -49.03 -1.54
N SER A 348 -8.00 -48.67 -0.36
CA SER A 348 -8.74 -48.79 0.91
C SER A 348 -8.87 -47.45 1.64
N PHE A 349 -9.95 -47.27 2.39
CA PHE A 349 -10.15 -46.12 3.27
C PHE A 349 -9.67 -46.40 4.70
N ILE A 350 -8.97 -45.45 5.30
CA ILE A 350 -8.66 -45.42 6.73
C ILE A 350 -9.10 -44.08 7.36
N THR A 351 -9.46 -44.08 8.64
CA THR A 351 -9.74 -42.83 9.37
C THR A 351 -8.42 -42.21 9.86
N VAL A 352 -8.12 -40.99 9.42
CA VAL A 352 -6.88 -40.28 9.78
C VAL A 352 -7.10 -39.15 10.78
N MET A 353 -8.32 -38.62 10.88
CA MET A 353 -8.66 -37.56 11.82
C MET A 353 -10.08 -37.76 12.34
N LYS A 354 -10.29 -37.59 13.65
CA LYS A 354 -11.62 -37.48 14.27
C LYS A 354 -11.84 -36.03 14.67
N VAL A 355 -13.01 -35.48 14.37
CA VAL A 355 -13.37 -34.08 14.56
C VAL A 355 -14.79 -33.98 15.13
N LYS A 356 -15.12 -32.85 15.76
CA LYS A 356 -16.43 -32.67 16.41
C LYS A 356 -17.55 -32.30 15.43
N SER A 357 -17.18 -31.70 14.31
CA SER A 357 -18.02 -31.24 13.20
C SER A 357 -17.31 -31.51 11.87
N LEU A 358 -17.97 -31.26 10.74
CA LEU A 358 -17.39 -31.49 9.42
C LEU A 358 -16.22 -30.54 9.11
N CYS A 359 -15.32 -30.99 8.24
CA CYS A 359 -14.29 -30.13 7.67
C CYS A 359 -14.87 -29.43 6.44
N TYR A 360 -15.04 -28.11 6.47
CA TYR A 360 -15.50 -27.36 5.31
C TYR A 360 -14.45 -27.33 4.20
N SER A 361 -13.16 -27.30 4.60
CA SER A 361 -12.02 -27.37 3.69
C SER A 361 -10.92 -28.22 4.32
N LEU A 362 -10.28 -29.03 3.50
CA LEU A 362 -9.11 -29.85 3.83
C LEU A 362 -7.89 -29.37 3.05
N PHE A 363 -6.71 -29.43 3.67
CA PHE A 363 -5.43 -29.17 3.02
C PHE A 363 -4.35 -30.05 3.64
N VAL A 364 -3.43 -30.60 2.84
CA VAL A 364 -2.23 -31.27 3.35
C VAL A 364 -1.01 -30.46 2.90
N ASP A 365 -0.22 -29.98 3.86
CA ASP A 365 1.00 -29.21 3.56
C ASP A 365 2.17 -30.11 3.14
N ILE A 366 3.25 -29.47 2.71
CA ILE A 366 4.48 -30.14 2.26
C ILE A 366 5.19 -30.96 3.36
N ASN A 367 4.79 -30.81 4.63
CA ASN A 367 5.31 -31.55 5.78
C ASN A 367 4.36 -32.67 6.24
N ASP A 368 3.43 -33.08 5.37
CA ASP A 368 2.39 -34.07 5.66
C ASP A 368 1.55 -33.69 6.91
N THR A 369 1.25 -32.41 7.09
CA THR A 369 0.29 -31.97 8.10
C THR A 369 -1.07 -31.75 7.45
N LEU A 370 -2.08 -32.46 7.95
CA LEU A 370 -3.48 -32.32 7.54
C LEU A 370 -4.15 -31.20 8.32
N TYR A 371 -4.77 -30.26 7.60
CA TYR A 371 -5.57 -29.16 8.12
C TYR A 371 -7.03 -29.39 7.82
N CYS A 372 -7.89 -28.99 8.75
CA CYS A 372 -9.33 -29.10 8.67
C CYS A 372 -9.96 -27.79 9.18
N SER A 373 -10.65 -27.08 8.29
CA SER A 373 -11.39 -25.88 8.63
C SER A 373 -12.74 -26.24 9.23
N MET A 374 -12.93 -25.94 10.51
CA MET A 374 -14.11 -26.31 11.30
C MET A 374 -15.07 -25.13 11.35
N ARG A 375 -16.04 -25.11 10.42
CA ARG A 375 -17.01 -24.02 10.28
C ARG A 375 -17.74 -23.74 11.60
N ASP A 376 -18.30 -24.78 12.21
CA ASP A 376 -19.19 -24.65 13.37
C ASP A 376 -18.43 -24.46 14.69
N ASP A 377 -17.15 -24.81 14.73
CA ASP A 377 -16.27 -24.61 15.89
C ASP A 377 -15.43 -23.32 15.78
N HIS A 378 -15.59 -22.52 14.72
CA HIS A 378 -14.89 -21.23 14.57
C HIS A 378 -13.35 -21.34 14.67
N GLN A 379 -12.76 -22.42 14.15
CA GLN A 379 -11.31 -22.67 14.21
C GLN A 379 -10.83 -23.55 13.05
N VAL A 380 -9.52 -23.57 12.83
CA VAL A 380 -8.85 -24.53 11.94
C VAL A 380 -8.03 -25.48 12.81
N LEU A 381 -8.25 -26.78 12.66
CA LEU A 381 -7.45 -27.81 13.31
C LEU A 381 -6.36 -28.31 12.37
N LYS A 382 -5.21 -28.69 12.91
CA LYS A 382 -4.13 -29.36 12.19
C LYS A 382 -3.62 -30.59 12.91
N ARG A 383 -3.01 -31.49 12.13
CA ARG A 383 -2.45 -32.74 12.64
C ARG A 383 -1.35 -33.26 11.73
N SER A 384 -0.20 -33.63 12.31
CA SER A 384 0.85 -34.33 11.59
C SER A 384 0.39 -35.75 11.23
N LEU A 385 0.56 -36.15 9.97
CA LEU A 385 0.28 -37.50 9.49
C LEU A 385 1.43 -38.47 9.77
N ASN A 386 2.60 -37.94 10.14
CA ASN A 386 3.78 -38.71 10.53
C ASN A 386 3.79 -39.11 12.02
N ASP A 387 2.83 -38.61 12.80
CA ASP A 387 2.67 -39.00 14.20
C ASP A 387 2.02 -40.39 14.32
N SER A 388 2.87 -41.40 14.46
CA SER A 388 2.47 -42.80 14.67
C SER A 388 1.66 -43.03 15.96
N LEU A 389 1.74 -42.13 16.93
CA LEU A 389 1.03 -42.23 18.22
C LEU A 389 -0.38 -41.64 18.16
N MET A 390 -0.77 -41.02 17.03
CA MET A 390 -2.08 -40.41 16.84
C MET A 390 -2.44 -39.36 17.93
N THR A 391 -1.45 -38.61 18.43
CA THR A 391 -1.59 -37.73 19.60
C THR A 391 -2.22 -36.38 19.25
N SER A 392 -3.55 -36.33 19.39
CA SER A 392 -4.47 -35.18 19.40
C SER A 392 -4.33 -34.08 18.33
N ASN A 393 -5.47 -33.69 17.74
CA ASN A 393 -5.55 -32.53 16.86
C ASN A 393 -5.12 -31.27 17.62
N ARG A 394 -4.34 -30.39 16.97
CA ARG A 394 -3.98 -29.08 17.51
C ARG A 394 -4.70 -27.97 16.78
N VAL A 395 -4.90 -26.84 17.45
CA VAL A 395 -5.46 -25.63 16.83
C VAL A 395 -4.37 -24.97 15.98
N ALA A 396 -4.68 -24.71 14.72
CA ALA A 396 -3.84 -23.97 13.78
C ALA A 396 -4.21 -22.48 13.74
N ALA A 397 -5.51 -22.17 13.78
CA ALA A 397 -6.03 -20.81 13.73
C ALA A 397 -7.41 -20.73 14.42
N GLY A 398 -7.73 -19.55 14.97
CA GLY A 398 -8.96 -19.33 15.75
C GLY A 398 -8.88 -19.92 17.16
N LYS A 399 -9.65 -19.38 18.11
CA LYS A 399 -9.66 -19.83 19.52
C LYS A 399 -10.81 -20.78 19.86
N GLY A 400 -11.53 -21.28 18.86
CA GLY A 400 -12.70 -22.13 19.08
C GLY A 400 -13.96 -21.37 19.53
N SER A 401 -13.97 -20.05 19.38
CA SER A 401 -15.10 -19.18 19.72
C SER A 401 -15.30 -18.11 18.65
N LEU A 402 -16.58 -17.79 18.38
CA LEU A 402 -16.95 -16.77 17.40
C LEU A 402 -16.42 -15.40 17.81
N GLY A 403 -15.87 -14.66 16.84
CA GLY A 403 -15.41 -13.29 17.05
C GLY A 403 -14.64 -12.74 15.86
N SER A 404 -14.24 -11.47 15.95
CA SER A 404 -13.55 -10.72 14.88
C SER A 404 -12.13 -10.27 15.27
N GLY A 405 -11.67 -10.60 16.49
CA GLY A 405 -10.29 -10.36 16.90
C GLY A 405 -9.28 -11.06 15.98
N SER A 406 -8.00 -10.66 16.04
CA SER A 406 -6.94 -11.22 15.19
C SER A 406 -6.75 -12.73 15.39
N ASN A 407 -7.01 -13.25 16.59
CA ASN A 407 -6.97 -14.68 16.92
C ASN A 407 -8.35 -15.36 16.97
N GLN A 408 -9.39 -14.70 16.48
CA GLN A 408 -10.75 -15.24 16.41
C GLN A 408 -11.19 -15.37 14.95
N LEU A 409 -12.08 -16.32 14.71
CA LEU A 409 -12.67 -16.57 13.40
C LEU A 409 -14.19 -16.67 13.55
N ASN A 410 -14.92 -16.51 12.46
CA ASN A 410 -16.35 -16.64 12.39
C ASN A 410 -16.76 -17.44 11.14
N GLU A 411 -17.14 -18.71 11.35
CA GLU A 411 -17.40 -19.68 10.29
C GLU A 411 -16.26 -19.74 9.25
N PRO A 412 -15.03 -20.15 9.64
CA PRO A 412 -13.95 -20.30 8.68
C PRO A 412 -14.29 -21.36 7.64
N ARG A 413 -13.99 -21.08 6.37
CA ARG A 413 -14.31 -21.94 5.22
C ARG A 413 -13.04 -22.39 4.52
N GLY A 414 -12.73 -21.87 3.34
CA GLY A 414 -11.55 -22.25 2.58
C GLY A 414 -10.26 -21.99 3.33
N ILE A 415 -9.31 -22.90 3.16
CA ILE A 415 -7.96 -22.76 3.68
C ILE A 415 -6.94 -23.05 2.58
N PHE A 416 -5.80 -22.38 2.66
CA PHE A 416 -4.64 -22.63 1.82
C PHE A 416 -3.38 -22.52 2.68
N VAL A 417 -2.45 -23.46 2.56
CA VAL A 417 -1.17 -23.43 3.25
C VAL A 417 -0.07 -23.26 2.21
N ASP A 418 0.74 -22.22 2.34
CA ASP A 418 1.84 -21.96 1.41
C ASP A 418 3.12 -22.74 1.79
N VAL A 419 4.16 -22.57 0.99
CA VAL A 419 5.47 -23.24 1.19
C VAL A 419 6.21 -22.79 2.45
N ASN A 420 5.86 -21.64 3.03
CA ASN A 420 6.37 -21.17 4.32
C ASN A 420 5.56 -21.76 5.49
N LEU A 421 4.57 -22.60 5.21
CA LEU A 421 3.58 -23.11 6.16
C LEU A 421 2.66 -22.02 6.73
N ASP A 422 2.53 -20.90 6.01
CA ASP A 422 1.60 -19.85 6.38
C ASP A 422 0.17 -20.25 5.97
N LEU A 423 -0.78 -20.11 6.90
CA LEU A 423 -2.17 -20.54 6.73
C LEU A 423 -3.06 -19.35 6.40
N TYR A 424 -3.65 -19.37 5.20
CA TYR A 424 -4.68 -18.43 4.77
C TYR A 424 -6.05 -19.02 5.08
N VAL A 425 -6.93 -18.25 5.71
CA VAL A 425 -8.26 -18.68 6.13
C VAL A 425 -9.31 -17.72 5.61
N ALA A 426 -10.32 -18.27 4.91
CA ALA A 426 -11.49 -17.52 4.48
C ALA A 426 -12.45 -17.41 5.66
N ASP A 427 -12.41 -16.25 6.32
CA ASP A 427 -13.19 -15.98 7.53
C ASP A 427 -14.56 -15.44 7.12
N CYS A 428 -15.40 -16.35 6.61
CA CYS A 428 -16.59 -16.02 5.81
C CYS A 428 -17.49 -14.98 6.49
N LYS A 429 -17.91 -15.20 7.75
CA LYS A 429 -18.87 -14.30 8.40
C LYS A 429 -18.25 -13.01 8.91
N ASN A 430 -16.92 -12.91 8.91
CA ASN A 430 -16.22 -11.65 9.12
C ASN A 430 -15.83 -10.97 7.80
N ASN A 431 -16.24 -11.50 6.64
CA ASN A 431 -16.01 -10.90 5.32
C ASN A 431 -14.54 -10.53 5.08
N ARG A 432 -13.63 -11.43 5.45
CA ARG A 432 -12.18 -11.20 5.34
C ARG A 432 -11.41 -12.49 5.05
N VAL A 433 -10.17 -12.32 4.61
CA VAL A 433 -9.15 -13.38 4.56
C VAL A 433 -8.07 -13.08 5.60
N GLN A 434 -7.83 -14.03 6.50
CA GLN A 434 -6.81 -13.95 7.55
C GLN A 434 -5.58 -14.78 7.16
N LEU A 435 -4.39 -14.22 7.33
CA LEU A 435 -3.10 -14.89 7.23
C LEU A 435 -2.56 -15.18 8.63
N PHE A 436 -2.42 -16.46 8.98
CA PHE A 436 -1.73 -16.92 10.17
C PHE A 436 -0.34 -17.40 9.78
N GLN A 437 0.68 -16.60 10.11
CA GLN A 437 2.07 -16.99 9.86
C GLN A 437 2.43 -18.23 10.70
N SER A 438 3.32 -19.07 10.18
CA SER A 438 3.71 -20.30 10.86
C SER A 438 4.22 -20.04 12.29
N GLY A 439 3.57 -20.67 13.27
CA GLY A 439 3.90 -20.51 14.71
C GLY A 439 3.18 -19.36 15.41
N GLU A 440 2.55 -18.44 14.67
CA GLU A 440 1.81 -17.31 15.24
C GLU A 440 0.35 -17.67 15.54
N SER A 441 -0.21 -17.05 16.58
CA SER A 441 -1.60 -17.30 17.02
C SER A 441 -2.58 -16.21 16.60
N ASN A 442 -2.07 -15.03 16.20
CA ASN A 442 -2.87 -13.91 15.71
C ASN A 442 -2.73 -13.84 14.19
N GLY A 443 -3.86 -13.72 13.50
CA GLY A 443 -3.93 -13.55 12.06
C GLY A 443 -3.87 -12.08 11.64
N ILE A 444 -3.28 -11.85 10.47
CA ILE A 444 -3.21 -10.56 9.77
C ILE A 444 -4.30 -10.55 8.70
N THR A 445 -5.13 -9.51 8.66
CA THR A 445 -6.10 -9.36 7.57
C THR A 445 -5.35 -9.05 6.27
N VAL A 446 -5.49 -9.90 5.24
CA VAL A 446 -4.84 -9.71 3.93
C VAL A 446 -5.82 -9.38 2.80
N ALA A 447 -7.12 -9.56 3.03
CA ALA A 447 -8.19 -9.10 2.13
C ALA A 447 -9.49 -8.89 2.92
N GLY A 448 -10.35 -7.97 2.45
CA GLY A 448 -11.67 -7.74 3.04
C GLY A 448 -11.67 -6.78 4.24
N THR A 449 -12.64 -6.99 5.13
CA THR A 449 -12.91 -6.11 6.27
C THR A 449 -11.73 -6.06 7.25
N GLY A 450 -11.30 -4.85 7.61
CA GLY A 450 -10.19 -4.61 8.54
C GLY A 450 -8.89 -4.09 7.91
N LEU A 451 -8.83 -3.96 6.57
CA LEU A 451 -7.76 -3.28 5.87
C LEU A 451 -8.00 -1.77 5.76
N ILE A 452 -6.92 -0.98 5.84
CA ILE A 452 -6.96 0.49 5.68
C ILE A 452 -6.94 0.87 4.18
N SER A 453 -6.27 0.09 3.32
CA SER A 453 -6.24 0.17 1.84
C SER A 453 -5.36 -0.98 1.27
N PRO A 454 -5.56 -1.52 0.04
CA PRO A 454 -6.65 -1.29 -0.90
C PRO A 454 -7.92 -2.06 -0.52
N ARG A 455 -9.08 -1.38 -0.69
CA ARG A 455 -10.39 -1.85 -0.25
C ARG A 455 -10.99 -2.84 -1.25
N ILE A 456 -11.01 -4.12 -0.90
CA ILE A 456 -11.98 -5.06 -1.48
C ILE A 456 -13.07 -5.34 -0.44
N THR A 457 -14.32 -5.11 -0.80
CA THR A 457 -15.46 -5.56 0.01
C THR A 457 -15.73 -7.02 -0.36
N LEU A 458 -15.52 -7.94 0.59
CA LEU A 458 -15.87 -9.34 0.44
C LEU A 458 -17.23 -9.62 1.09
N ASP A 459 -17.92 -10.65 0.63
CA ASP A 459 -19.14 -11.18 1.23
C ASP A 459 -19.06 -12.72 1.29
N CYS A 460 -18.76 -13.24 2.49
CA CYS A 460 -18.52 -14.66 2.73
C CYS A 460 -17.53 -15.31 1.75
N PRO A 461 -16.23 -14.96 1.82
CA PRO A 461 -15.21 -15.66 1.04
C PRO A 461 -15.17 -17.15 1.41
N THR A 462 -15.00 -18.02 0.40
CA THR A 462 -15.08 -19.48 0.56
C THR A 462 -13.88 -20.24 0.06
N GLY A 463 -13.29 -19.84 -1.07
CA GLY A 463 -12.14 -20.50 -1.69
C GLY A 463 -10.95 -19.55 -1.71
N ILE A 464 -9.76 -20.07 -1.37
CA ILE A 464 -8.52 -19.30 -1.39
C ILE A 464 -7.44 -20.14 -2.07
N ILE A 465 -6.74 -19.54 -3.03
CA ILE A 465 -5.51 -20.09 -3.60
C ILE A 465 -4.48 -18.98 -3.70
N LEU A 466 -3.23 -19.28 -3.37
CA LEU A 466 -2.11 -18.39 -3.63
C LEU A 466 -1.32 -18.94 -4.82
N ASP A 467 -0.98 -18.10 -5.79
CA ASP A 467 -0.06 -18.50 -6.86
C ASP A 467 1.40 -18.44 -6.40
N ALA A 468 2.32 -18.89 -7.26
CA ALA A 468 3.75 -18.92 -6.95
C ALA A 468 4.36 -17.52 -6.74
N GLU A 469 3.76 -16.47 -7.33
CA GLU A 469 4.16 -15.07 -7.17
C GLU A 469 3.43 -14.39 -6.01
N LYS A 470 2.73 -15.17 -5.18
CA LYS A 470 1.98 -14.71 -4.00
C LYS A 470 0.75 -13.85 -4.33
N TYR A 471 0.22 -13.93 -5.55
CA TYR A 471 -1.09 -13.35 -5.85
C TYR A 471 -2.21 -14.24 -5.28
N LEU A 472 -3.12 -13.59 -4.57
CA LEU A 472 -4.21 -14.21 -3.83
C LEU A 472 -5.46 -14.27 -4.69
N PHE A 473 -5.97 -15.47 -4.93
CA PHE A 473 -7.25 -15.72 -5.58
C PHE A 473 -8.30 -16.02 -4.54
N ILE A 474 -9.43 -15.33 -4.62
CA ILE A 474 -10.51 -15.42 -3.64
C ILE A 474 -11.81 -15.72 -4.37
N VAL A 475 -12.51 -16.76 -3.94
CA VAL A 475 -13.90 -17.02 -4.29
C VAL A 475 -14.78 -16.29 -3.29
N ASP A 476 -15.51 -15.28 -3.76
CA ASP A 476 -16.40 -14.41 -3.00
C ASP A 476 -17.84 -14.94 -3.19
N GLU A 477 -18.25 -15.91 -2.36
CA GLU A 477 -19.49 -16.70 -2.58
C GLU A 477 -20.73 -15.80 -2.55
N GLY A 478 -20.84 -14.92 -1.56
CA GLY A 478 -22.00 -14.07 -1.35
C GLY A 478 -22.21 -13.10 -2.52
N SER A 479 -21.12 -12.56 -3.06
CA SER A 479 -21.15 -11.72 -4.26
C SER A 479 -21.05 -12.49 -5.58
N SER A 480 -21.01 -13.83 -5.55
CA SER A 480 -20.94 -14.72 -6.71
C SER A 480 -19.85 -14.40 -7.73
N ARG A 481 -18.63 -14.13 -7.25
CA ARG A 481 -17.51 -13.69 -8.10
C ARG A 481 -16.16 -14.23 -7.63
N ILE A 482 -15.16 -14.12 -8.48
CA ILE A 482 -13.78 -14.51 -8.19
C ILE A 482 -12.86 -13.31 -8.37
N PHE A 483 -12.01 -13.05 -7.39
CA PHE A 483 -10.99 -12.01 -7.44
C PHE A 483 -9.59 -12.58 -7.48
N ARG A 484 -8.67 -11.72 -7.89
CA ARG A 484 -7.24 -11.93 -7.76
C ARG A 484 -6.57 -10.63 -7.31
N SER A 485 -5.60 -10.72 -6.40
CA SER A 485 -4.71 -9.58 -6.11
C SER A 485 -3.72 -9.30 -7.25
N GLY A 486 -3.21 -8.07 -7.28
CA GLY A 486 -2.28 -7.53 -8.25
C GLY A 486 -1.45 -6.42 -7.60
N LEU A 487 -0.47 -5.88 -8.34
CA LEU A 487 0.34 -4.75 -7.87
C LEU A 487 -0.52 -3.53 -7.55
N ASP A 488 -1.60 -3.32 -8.30
CA ASP A 488 -2.54 -2.20 -8.18
C ASP A 488 -3.79 -2.52 -7.35
N GLY A 489 -3.76 -3.62 -6.57
CA GLY A 489 -4.88 -4.08 -5.76
C GLY A 489 -5.65 -5.26 -6.34
N PHE A 490 -6.90 -5.47 -5.90
CA PHE A 490 -7.71 -6.61 -6.32
C PHE A 490 -8.49 -6.31 -7.60
N ARG A 491 -8.42 -7.22 -8.57
CA ARG A 491 -9.27 -7.20 -9.77
C ARG A 491 -10.22 -8.38 -9.81
N CYS A 492 -11.42 -8.14 -10.32
CA CYS A 492 -12.40 -9.19 -10.52
C CYS A 492 -12.09 -9.96 -11.80
N LEU A 493 -12.10 -11.30 -11.73
CA LEU A 493 -11.80 -12.19 -12.84
C LEU A 493 -13.06 -12.74 -13.52
N VAL A 494 -14.03 -13.19 -12.73
CA VAL A 494 -15.24 -13.88 -13.20
C VAL A 494 -16.43 -13.53 -12.29
N GLY A 495 -17.63 -13.38 -12.85
CA GLY A 495 -18.87 -13.16 -12.08
C GLY A 495 -19.12 -11.72 -11.64
N CYS A 496 -18.40 -10.75 -12.19
CA CYS A 496 -18.35 -9.37 -11.69
C CYS A 496 -19.61 -8.53 -11.91
N TYR A 497 -20.50 -8.96 -12.81
CA TYR A 497 -21.59 -8.12 -13.31
C TYR A 497 -22.99 -8.56 -12.85
N ALA A 498 -23.23 -9.88 -12.79
CA ALA A 498 -24.52 -10.42 -12.39
C ALA A 498 -24.42 -11.91 -12.01
N VAL A 499 -25.41 -12.35 -11.24
CA VAL A 499 -25.61 -13.74 -10.81
C VAL A 499 -26.57 -14.44 -11.79
N SER A 500 -26.08 -15.43 -12.54
CA SER A 500 -26.93 -16.30 -13.38
C SER A 500 -26.20 -17.57 -13.82
N SER A 501 -26.84 -18.35 -14.72
CA SER A 501 -26.27 -19.54 -15.36
C SER A 501 -25.51 -19.29 -16.68
N LYS A 502 -25.35 -18.02 -17.10
CA LYS A 502 -24.56 -17.65 -18.28
C LYS A 502 -23.09 -18.07 -18.13
N SER A 503 -22.36 -18.18 -19.24
CA SER A 503 -20.96 -18.64 -19.28
C SER A 503 -19.96 -17.72 -18.57
N ASN A 504 -20.26 -16.43 -18.46
CA ASN A 504 -19.42 -15.44 -17.77
C ASN A 504 -19.91 -15.09 -16.35
N GLN A 505 -20.91 -15.82 -15.85
CA GLN A 505 -21.57 -15.56 -14.57
C GLN A 505 -21.53 -16.82 -13.69
N LEU A 506 -21.55 -16.60 -12.39
CA LEU A 506 -21.52 -17.64 -11.36
C LEU A 506 -22.72 -17.45 -10.43
N ASN A 507 -23.05 -18.50 -9.68
CA ASN A 507 -24.08 -18.49 -8.65
C ASN A 507 -23.58 -19.26 -7.43
N ASN A 508 -23.29 -18.53 -6.34
CA ASN A 508 -22.71 -19.05 -5.10
C ASN A 508 -21.51 -20.00 -5.36
N PRO A 509 -20.45 -19.56 -6.05
CA PRO A 509 -19.25 -20.38 -6.26
C PRO A 509 -18.55 -20.63 -4.92
N VAL A 510 -17.90 -21.79 -4.76
CA VAL A 510 -17.35 -22.22 -3.45
C VAL A 510 -15.92 -22.74 -3.47
N GLY A 511 -15.46 -23.26 -4.61
CA GLY A 511 -14.18 -23.91 -4.75
C GLY A 511 -13.52 -23.52 -6.07
N LEU A 512 -12.20 -23.49 -6.04
CA LEU A 512 -11.33 -23.07 -7.12
C LEU A 512 -10.18 -24.07 -7.22
N SER A 513 -9.71 -24.37 -8.43
CA SER A 513 -8.47 -25.10 -8.64
C SER A 513 -7.91 -24.84 -10.03
N PHE A 514 -6.59 -24.92 -10.20
CA PHE A 514 -5.91 -24.68 -11.48
C PHE A 514 -5.25 -25.95 -12.04
N ASP A 515 -5.28 -26.12 -13.36
CA ASP A 515 -4.41 -27.10 -14.02
C ASP A 515 -3.00 -26.53 -14.27
N HIS A 516 -2.06 -27.39 -14.66
CA HIS A 516 -0.67 -27.01 -14.97
C HIS A 516 -0.58 -26.03 -16.16
N SER A 517 -1.59 -25.99 -17.03
CA SER A 517 -1.66 -25.00 -18.12
C SER A 517 -2.16 -23.64 -17.64
N GLY A 518 -2.59 -23.52 -16.38
CA GLY A 518 -3.13 -22.31 -15.77
C GLY A 518 -4.65 -22.16 -15.89
N ASN A 519 -5.37 -23.11 -16.50
CA ASN A 519 -6.82 -23.00 -16.64
C ASN A 519 -7.48 -23.11 -15.27
N MET A 520 -8.51 -22.31 -15.08
CA MET A 520 -9.20 -22.18 -13.80
C MET A 520 -10.48 -23.01 -13.79
N PHE A 521 -10.64 -23.87 -12.80
CA PHE A 521 -11.84 -24.68 -12.59
C PHE A 521 -12.58 -24.20 -11.35
N VAL A 522 -13.88 -23.98 -11.49
CA VAL A 522 -14.73 -23.38 -10.46
C VAL A 522 -15.92 -24.29 -10.18
N THR A 523 -16.17 -24.58 -8.90
CA THR A 523 -17.44 -25.21 -8.47
C THR A 523 -18.52 -24.13 -8.39
N ASP A 524 -19.36 -24.07 -9.42
CA ASP A 524 -20.48 -23.13 -9.55
C ASP A 524 -21.72 -23.77 -8.89
N ARG A 525 -21.66 -23.85 -7.56
CA ARG A 525 -22.54 -24.68 -6.71
C ARG A 525 -24.02 -24.37 -6.92
N GLY A 526 -24.42 -23.11 -7.02
CA GLY A 526 -25.82 -22.71 -7.23
C GLY A 526 -26.36 -23.08 -8.61
N ASN A 527 -25.49 -23.39 -9.57
CA ASN A 527 -25.84 -23.86 -10.91
C ASN A 527 -25.56 -25.37 -11.11
N ASP A 528 -25.24 -26.12 -10.04
CA ASP A 528 -24.94 -27.57 -10.07
C ASP A 528 -23.93 -27.97 -11.17
N ARG A 529 -22.85 -27.20 -11.33
CA ARG A 529 -21.85 -27.45 -12.38
C ARG A 529 -20.42 -27.12 -11.97
N ILE A 530 -19.48 -27.64 -12.74
CA ILE A 530 -18.07 -27.22 -12.75
C ILE A 530 -17.83 -26.42 -14.03
N GLN A 531 -17.32 -25.20 -13.92
CA GLN A 531 -16.91 -24.37 -15.06
C GLN A 531 -15.38 -24.34 -15.21
N LYS A 532 -14.89 -24.41 -16.44
CA LYS A 532 -13.49 -24.25 -16.83
C LYS A 532 -13.31 -22.93 -17.58
N PHE A 533 -12.45 -22.05 -17.10
CA PHE A 533 -12.04 -20.82 -17.76
C PHE A 533 -10.63 -21.01 -18.32
N LYS A 534 -10.49 -20.75 -19.62
CA LYS A 534 -9.22 -20.97 -20.33
C LYS A 534 -8.24 -19.85 -20.01
N TYR A 535 -7.01 -20.23 -19.67
CA TYR A 535 -5.93 -19.28 -19.42
C TYR A 535 -5.40 -18.67 -20.72
N LEU A 536 -5.22 -17.35 -20.73
CA LEU A 536 -4.74 -16.59 -21.87
C LEU A 536 -3.23 -16.38 -21.77
N LYS A 537 -2.42 -17.40 -22.10
CA LYS A 537 -0.94 -17.32 -22.01
C LYS A 537 -0.30 -16.08 -22.67
N LYS A 538 -0.92 -15.52 -23.71
CA LYS A 538 -0.47 -14.26 -24.35
C LYS A 538 -0.51 -13.05 -23.42
N SER A 539 -1.33 -13.07 -22.37
CA SER A 539 -1.40 -11.99 -21.38
C SER A 539 -0.13 -11.89 -20.52
N CYS A 540 0.74 -12.91 -20.52
CA CYS A 540 2.00 -12.93 -19.76
C CYS A 540 3.25 -12.67 -20.59
N VAL A 541 3.10 -12.41 -21.88
CA VAL A 541 4.17 -11.75 -22.61
C VAL A 541 4.12 -10.31 -22.11
N ILE A 542 5.16 -9.89 -21.39
CA ILE A 542 5.54 -8.49 -21.41
C ILE A 542 5.86 -8.23 -22.87
N ALA A 543 4.85 -7.86 -23.65
CA ALA A 543 5.10 -7.11 -24.84
C ALA A 543 5.80 -5.85 -24.31
N PRO A 544 7.03 -5.51 -24.76
CA PRO A 544 7.61 -4.20 -24.51
C PRO A 544 6.84 -3.17 -25.36
N TYR A 545 5.55 -3.10 -25.10
CA TYR A 545 4.56 -2.21 -25.65
C TYR A 545 3.61 -1.86 -24.51
N VAL A 546 4.17 -1.40 -23.38
CA VAL A 546 3.63 -0.15 -22.84
C VAL A 546 3.72 0.80 -24.02
N PHE A 547 2.59 1.18 -24.60
CA PHE A 547 2.63 2.30 -25.51
C PHE A 547 3.02 3.51 -24.66
N GLN A 548 4.31 3.82 -24.66
CA GLN A 548 4.83 5.00 -24.01
C GLN A 548 4.60 6.14 -24.99
N LYS A 549 3.69 7.04 -24.65
CA LYS A 549 3.67 8.35 -25.30
C LYS A 549 4.12 9.38 -24.30
N THR A 550 5.19 10.05 -24.70
CA THR A 550 5.68 11.21 -23.99
C THR A 550 5.08 12.45 -24.62
N TYR A 551 4.49 13.29 -23.79
CA TYR A 551 4.16 14.67 -24.11
C TYR A 551 5.12 15.56 -23.34
N SER A 552 5.86 16.44 -24.01
CA SER A 552 6.77 17.38 -23.35
C SER A 552 6.39 18.80 -23.70
N SER A 553 6.43 19.68 -22.72
CA SER A 553 6.08 21.09 -22.85
C SER A 553 6.72 21.92 -21.75
N SER A 554 6.60 23.23 -21.88
CA SER A 554 7.14 24.25 -20.98
C SER A 554 6.01 25.14 -20.49
N LEU A 555 5.87 25.32 -19.18
CA LEU A 555 5.07 26.42 -18.62
C LEU A 555 5.94 27.68 -18.58
N THR A 556 5.50 28.73 -19.28
CA THR A 556 6.20 30.01 -19.47
C THR A 556 5.28 31.17 -19.08
N ASP A 557 5.82 32.39 -19.01
CA ASP A 557 5.03 33.59 -18.70
C ASP A 557 3.88 33.88 -19.69
N ASN A 558 3.89 33.25 -20.87
CA ASN A 558 2.85 33.36 -21.88
C ASN A 558 1.74 32.31 -21.73
N ASN A 559 1.88 31.36 -20.78
CA ASN A 559 0.87 30.34 -20.53
C ASN A 559 -0.35 30.94 -19.82
N GLN A 560 -1.47 30.23 -19.93
CA GLN A 560 -2.73 30.68 -19.36
C GLN A 560 -2.67 30.65 -17.84
N MET A 561 -3.40 31.57 -17.21
CA MET A 561 -3.43 31.71 -15.77
C MET A 561 -4.81 31.34 -15.25
N TYR A 562 -4.87 30.56 -14.18
CA TYR A 562 -6.11 30.28 -13.47
C TYR A 562 -5.90 30.42 -11.97
N HIS A 563 -7.02 30.57 -11.27
CA HIS A 563 -7.05 30.82 -9.83
C HIS A 563 -7.42 29.51 -9.13
N ARG A 564 -6.52 28.97 -8.30
CA ARG A 564 -6.72 27.67 -7.63
C ARG A 564 -7.55 27.80 -6.36
N ASP A 565 -7.24 28.80 -5.53
CA ASP A 565 -7.84 29.06 -4.21
C ASP A 565 -7.82 30.57 -3.95
N CYS A 566 -8.78 31.14 -3.21
CA CYS A 566 -8.98 32.59 -2.93
C CYS A 566 -7.78 33.40 -2.34
N LYS A 567 -6.53 32.95 -2.48
CA LYS A 567 -5.30 33.71 -2.26
C LYS A 567 -4.85 34.41 -3.54
N LYS A 568 -4.08 35.49 -3.41
CA LYS A 568 -3.59 36.44 -4.44
C LYS A 568 -2.72 35.88 -5.58
N GLU A 569 -2.87 34.61 -5.93
CA GLU A 569 -1.85 33.84 -6.63
C GLU A 569 -2.43 33.15 -7.86
N PHE A 570 -1.87 33.53 -9.01
CA PHE A 570 -2.22 32.94 -10.29
C PHE A 570 -1.20 31.87 -10.64
N PHE A 571 -1.69 30.72 -11.09
CA PHE A 571 -0.87 29.57 -11.48
C PHE A 571 -0.88 29.45 -13.00
N TYR A 572 0.29 29.23 -13.59
CA TYR A 572 0.36 28.91 -15.01
C TYR A 572 -0.18 27.50 -15.21
N TYR A 573 -0.97 27.31 -16.27
CA TYR A 573 -1.45 26.00 -16.65
C TYR A 573 -1.40 25.77 -18.15
N GLU A 574 -1.45 24.49 -18.51
CA GLU A 574 -1.61 24.01 -19.87
C GLU A 574 -2.68 22.92 -19.91
N SER A 575 -3.57 22.99 -20.90
CA SER A 575 -4.62 21.98 -21.14
C SER A 575 -4.28 21.12 -22.34
N ILE A 576 -4.38 19.81 -22.17
CA ILE A 576 -3.98 18.81 -23.15
C ILE A 576 -5.19 17.89 -23.38
N GLN A 577 -5.70 17.86 -24.61
CA GLN A 577 -6.75 16.92 -24.95
C GLN A 577 -6.18 15.50 -25.01
N VAL A 578 -6.80 14.57 -24.30
CA VAL A 578 -6.42 13.16 -24.24
C VAL A 578 -7.49 12.34 -24.93
N LYS A 579 -7.11 11.66 -26.02
CA LYS A 579 -7.97 10.72 -26.73
C LYS A 579 -7.42 9.30 -26.59
N VAL A 580 -8.23 8.41 -26.02
CA VAL A 580 -7.92 6.98 -25.88
C VAL A 580 -8.54 6.18 -27.03
N ILE A 581 -7.82 5.17 -27.50
CA ILE A 581 -8.27 4.30 -28.60
C ILE A 581 -8.93 3.01 -28.06
N GLU A 582 -8.67 2.64 -26.82
CA GLU A 582 -9.27 1.50 -26.13
C GLU A 582 -9.64 1.88 -24.69
N SER A 583 -10.78 1.39 -24.20
CA SER A 583 -11.19 1.61 -22.82
C SER A 583 -10.32 0.79 -21.87
N GLY A 584 -9.82 1.39 -20.80
CA GLY A 584 -8.94 0.70 -19.86
C GLY A 584 -8.35 1.63 -18.82
N TYR A 585 -7.44 1.11 -17.99
CA TYR A 585 -6.70 1.91 -17.02
C TYR A 585 -5.48 2.56 -17.66
N TYR A 586 -5.34 3.86 -17.43
CA TYR A 586 -4.22 4.67 -17.88
C TYR A 586 -3.56 5.36 -16.70
N THR A 587 -2.24 5.37 -16.71
CA THR A 587 -1.40 6.04 -15.71
C THR A 587 -0.65 7.17 -16.37
N PHE A 588 -0.80 8.39 -15.86
CA PHE A 588 -0.07 9.58 -16.29
C PHE A 588 1.02 9.89 -15.27
N HIS A 589 2.29 9.78 -15.66
CA HIS A 589 3.42 10.21 -14.83
C HIS A 589 3.95 11.53 -15.36
N CYS A 590 3.98 12.55 -14.51
CA CYS A 590 4.65 13.80 -14.84
C CYS A 590 6.05 13.84 -14.21
N SER A 591 7.06 14.17 -15.01
CA SER A 591 8.41 14.47 -14.55
C SER A 591 8.95 15.73 -15.22
N GLY A 592 9.70 16.55 -14.49
CA GLY A 592 10.21 17.82 -14.99
C GLY A 592 10.80 18.68 -13.89
N ASP A 593 11.08 19.94 -14.25
CA ASP A 593 11.70 20.95 -13.39
C ASP A 593 10.67 21.79 -12.62
N ILE A 594 9.37 21.60 -12.90
CA ILE A 594 8.27 22.26 -12.20
C ILE A 594 7.65 21.35 -11.14
N ASP A 595 7.28 21.93 -10.01
CA ASP A 595 6.44 21.26 -9.03
C ASP A 595 5.01 21.18 -9.63
N GLY A 596 4.65 20.03 -10.19
CA GLY A 596 3.44 19.88 -11.01
C GLY A 596 2.19 19.47 -10.24
N TYR A 597 1.06 20.13 -10.52
CA TYR A 597 -0.30 19.70 -10.18
C TYR A 597 -0.99 19.15 -11.44
N GLY A 598 -1.52 17.93 -11.37
CA GLY A 598 -2.22 17.28 -12.47
C GLY A 598 -3.69 17.05 -12.17
N SER A 599 -4.59 17.46 -13.06
CA SER A 599 -6.01 17.14 -12.99
C SER A 599 -6.57 16.72 -14.33
N ILE A 600 -7.51 15.78 -14.35
CA ILE A 600 -8.15 15.31 -15.58
C ILE A 600 -9.67 15.55 -15.53
N TYR A 601 -10.21 16.02 -16.64
CA TYR A 601 -11.59 16.43 -16.79
C TYR A 601 -12.26 15.63 -17.90
N GLU A 602 -13.55 15.36 -17.74
CA GLU A 602 -14.39 14.86 -18.82
C GLU A 602 -14.88 16.03 -19.68
N ASN A 603 -14.82 15.88 -21.01
CA ASN A 603 -15.27 16.83 -22.03
C ASN A 603 -14.50 18.16 -22.12
N LYS A 604 -14.48 18.96 -21.04
CA LYS A 604 -13.87 20.31 -21.02
C LYS A 604 -13.30 20.65 -19.65
N PHE A 605 -12.25 21.47 -19.65
CA PHE A 605 -11.78 22.16 -18.44
C PHE A 605 -12.38 23.58 -18.39
N ASN A 606 -12.97 23.95 -17.27
CA ASN A 606 -13.40 25.32 -17.01
C ASN A 606 -12.47 25.97 -15.97
N PRO A 607 -11.50 26.79 -16.39
CA PRO A 607 -10.58 27.48 -15.48
C PRO A 607 -11.26 28.51 -14.55
N LEU A 608 -12.51 28.88 -14.81
CA LEU A 608 -13.33 29.72 -13.92
C LEU A 608 -14.09 28.89 -12.87
N ASP A 609 -14.27 27.59 -13.11
CA ASP A 609 -14.80 26.61 -12.17
C ASP A 609 -13.99 25.30 -12.26
N PRO A 610 -12.80 25.22 -11.63
CA PRO A 610 -11.88 24.10 -11.77
C PRO A 610 -12.38 22.76 -11.20
N LEU A 611 -13.58 22.75 -10.62
CA LEU A 611 -14.26 21.55 -10.14
C LEU A 611 -15.29 21.01 -11.14
N GLU A 612 -15.71 21.82 -12.12
CA GLU A 612 -16.65 21.41 -13.16
C GLU A 612 -16.04 20.30 -14.03
N ASN A 613 -16.71 19.14 -14.11
CA ASN A 613 -16.29 17.96 -14.88
C ASN A 613 -14.96 17.33 -14.43
N LEU A 614 -14.48 17.62 -13.22
CA LEU A 614 -13.28 17.01 -12.66
C LEU A 614 -13.52 15.52 -12.41
N LEU A 615 -12.66 14.67 -12.98
CA LEU A 615 -12.70 13.22 -12.74
C LEU A 615 -11.74 12.82 -11.63
N ASP A 616 -10.51 13.33 -11.69
CA ASP A 616 -9.48 13.05 -10.68
C ASP A 616 -8.39 14.13 -10.66
N LYS A 617 -7.68 14.24 -9.55
CA LYS A 617 -6.56 15.17 -9.35
C LYS A 617 -5.53 14.62 -8.37
N GLU A 618 -4.25 14.92 -8.60
CA GLU A 618 -3.17 14.55 -7.68
C GLU A 618 -2.20 15.70 -7.41
N TYR A 619 -1.72 15.75 -6.16
CA TYR A 619 -0.69 16.67 -5.70
C TYR A 619 0.60 15.87 -5.50
N GLY A 620 1.73 16.32 -6.04
CA GLY A 620 3.01 15.74 -5.64
C GLY A 620 3.39 16.20 -4.22
N TYR A 621 3.89 15.28 -3.40
CA TYR A 621 4.35 15.55 -2.03
C TYR A 621 5.85 15.20 -1.88
N GLY A 622 6.67 16.16 -1.41
CA GLY A 622 8.08 15.94 -1.05
C GLY A 622 9.09 16.46 -2.08
N SER A 623 10.40 16.45 -1.76
CA SER A 623 11.46 17.17 -2.47
C SER A 623 11.87 16.64 -3.86
N ASN A 624 10.98 15.93 -4.57
CA ASN A 624 11.05 15.56 -5.98
C ASN A 624 9.60 15.40 -6.49
N ILE A 625 8.91 16.52 -6.74
CA ILE A 625 7.46 16.56 -6.98
C ILE A 625 7.15 16.09 -8.40
N HIS A 626 6.85 14.80 -8.51
CA HIS A 626 6.25 14.15 -9.67
C HIS A 626 4.85 13.69 -9.27
N PHE A 627 3.82 14.03 -10.05
CA PHE A 627 2.47 13.49 -9.80
C PHE A 627 2.24 12.23 -10.65
N LYS A 628 1.46 11.30 -10.11
CA LYS A 628 1.00 10.10 -10.80
C LYS A 628 -0.52 10.10 -10.82
N LEU A 629 -1.16 10.13 -11.97
CA LEU A 629 -2.62 10.07 -12.06
C LEU A 629 -3.05 8.71 -12.62
N ASP A 630 -3.80 7.93 -11.85
CA ASP A 630 -4.31 6.61 -12.26
C ASP A 630 -5.82 6.68 -12.51
N ILE A 631 -6.24 6.57 -13.77
CA ILE A 631 -7.65 6.75 -14.13
C ILE A 631 -8.12 5.75 -15.19
N HIS A 632 -9.35 5.28 -15.05
CA HIS A 632 -10.02 4.46 -16.06
C HIS A 632 -10.69 5.35 -17.13
N LEU A 633 -10.24 5.24 -18.37
CA LEU A 633 -10.74 6.03 -19.50
C LEU A 633 -11.52 5.16 -20.48
N ILE A 634 -12.53 5.74 -21.14
CA ILE A 634 -13.43 5.06 -22.07
C ILE A 634 -13.22 5.61 -23.49
N VAL A 635 -13.21 4.73 -24.48
CA VAL A 635 -13.17 5.12 -25.90
C VAL A 635 -14.37 6.02 -26.28
N ASP A 636 -14.17 6.91 -27.24
CA ASP A 636 -15.14 7.89 -27.75
C ASP A 636 -15.56 9.01 -26.77
N THR A 637 -14.97 9.07 -25.57
CA THR A 637 -15.07 10.21 -24.66
C THR A 637 -13.89 11.18 -24.86
N ILE A 638 -14.14 12.49 -24.79
CA ILE A 638 -13.08 13.51 -24.81
C ILE A 638 -12.63 13.75 -23.37
N TYR A 639 -11.32 13.68 -23.12
CA TYR A 639 -10.74 14.04 -21.83
C TYR A 639 -9.81 15.24 -21.98
N VAL A 640 -9.71 16.06 -20.93
CA VAL A 640 -8.79 17.20 -20.87
C VAL A 640 -7.91 17.03 -19.64
N LEU A 641 -6.61 16.82 -19.87
CA LEU A 641 -5.59 16.81 -18.83
C LEU A 641 -5.04 18.22 -18.64
N VAL A 642 -5.08 18.73 -17.42
CA VAL A 642 -4.58 20.05 -17.04
C VAL A 642 -3.36 19.88 -16.18
N ILE A 643 -2.28 20.54 -16.58
CA ILE A 643 -1.04 20.64 -15.82
C ILE A 643 -0.90 22.07 -15.34
N ALA A 644 -0.68 22.24 -14.05
CA ALA A 644 -0.50 23.54 -13.44
C ALA A 644 0.70 23.57 -12.49
N THR A 645 1.27 24.75 -12.28
CA THR A 645 2.35 24.93 -11.31
C THR A 645 1.87 24.82 -9.89
N TYR A 646 2.65 24.22 -9.00
CA TYR A 646 2.35 24.18 -7.58
C TYR A 646 2.52 25.58 -6.97
N GLU A 647 3.61 26.27 -7.33
CA GLU A 647 3.88 27.64 -6.91
C GLU A 647 3.33 28.69 -7.91
N PRO A 648 2.97 29.90 -7.44
CA PRO A 648 2.41 30.94 -8.30
C PRO A 648 3.44 31.46 -9.30
N LYS A 649 3.04 31.56 -10.58
CA LYS A 649 3.88 32.07 -11.69
C LYS A 649 5.24 31.37 -11.87
N GLU A 650 5.37 30.12 -11.44
CA GLU A 650 6.56 29.31 -11.67
C GLU A 650 6.69 28.96 -13.16
N THR A 651 7.91 28.87 -13.69
CA THR A 651 8.14 28.47 -15.08
C THR A 651 9.12 27.31 -15.12
N GLY A 652 8.95 26.43 -16.10
CA GLY A 652 9.83 25.28 -16.28
C GLY A 652 9.27 24.22 -17.20
N GLU A 653 10.09 23.22 -17.48
CA GLU A 653 9.78 22.12 -18.39
C GLU A 653 9.07 20.98 -17.65
N PHE A 654 8.15 20.32 -18.33
CA PHE A 654 7.54 19.08 -17.88
C PHE A 654 7.39 18.07 -19.01
N SER A 655 7.38 16.81 -18.62
CA SER A 655 7.14 15.67 -19.50
C SER A 655 6.13 14.73 -18.87
N ILE A 656 5.11 14.36 -19.62
CA ILE A 656 4.08 13.42 -19.22
C ILE A 656 4.32 12.13 -19.97
N VAL A 657 4.55 11.07 -19.23
CA VAL A 657 4.66 9.72 -19.74
C VAL A 657 3.37 8.98 -19.41
N VAL A 658 2.66 8.52 -20.44
CA VAL A 658 1.44 7.72 -20.23
C VAL A 658 1.69 6.25 -20.45
N PHE A 659 1.18 5.45 -19.52
CA PHE A 659 1.17 3.99 -19.54
C PHE A 659 -0.29 3.53 -19.69
N GLY A 660 -0.57 2.56 -20.56
CA GLY A 660 -1.94 2.06 -20.74
C GLY A 660 -2.05 0.93 -21.77
N GLU A 661 -3.27 0.39 -21.90
CA GLU A 661 -3.56 -0.83 -22.65
C GLU A 661 -3.41 -0.68 -24.18
N ASN A 662 -3.31 0.55 -24.73
CA ASN A 662 -2.95 0.84 -26.13
C ASN A 662 -2.70 2.36 -26.39
N LYS A 663 -2.61 2.77 -27.67
CA LYS A 663 -2.26 4.15 -28.13
C LYS A 663 -3.14 5.26 -27.53
N VAL A 664 -2.48 6.31 -27.03
CA VAL A 664 -3.07 7.61 -26.62
C VAL A 664 -2.69 8.70 -27.63
N ILE A 665 -3.61 9.63 -27.93
CA ILE A 665 -3.33 10.82 -28.73
C ILE A 665 -3.44 12.06 -27.84
N PHE A 666 -2.42 12.91 -27.91
CA PHE A 666 -2.39 14.22 -27.27
C PHE A 666 -2.56 15.27 -28.35
N ASP A 667 -3.52 16.16 -28.16
CA ASP A 667 -3.67 17.37 -28.96
C ASP A 667 -3.60 18.57 -28.00
N ARG A 668 -2.71 19.53 -28.28
CA ARG A 668 -2.68 20.79 -27.54
C ARG A 668 -4.01 21.50 -27.76
N PHE A 669 -4.64 21.90 -26.67
CA PHE A 669 -5.87 22.67 -26.71
C PHE A 669 -5.72 23.88 -25.81
N SER A 670 -6.18 25.05 -26.23
CA SER A 670 -6.13 26.26 -25.41
C SER A 670 -7.55 26.78 -25.21
N THR A 671 -8.06 26.76 -23.98
CA THR A 671 -9.27 27.51 -23.61
C THR A 671 -8.85 28.87 -23.06
N PRO A 672 -8.83 29.95 -23.86
CA PRO A 672 -8.33 31.23 -23.38
C PRO A 672 -9.16 31.76 -22.20
N VAL A 673 -8.51 31.96 -21.05
CA VAL A 673 -9.00 32.86 -20.00
C VAL A 673 -8.20 34.14 -20.10
N ASN A 674 -8.77 35.12 -20.78
CA ASN A 674 -8.26 36.47 -20.66
C ASN A 674 -8.88 37.09 -19.41
N ILE A 675 -8.06 37.70 -18.54
CA ILE A 675 -8.55 38.76 -17.66
C ILE A 675 -9.06 39.85 -18.59
N GLN A 676 -10.38 40.08 -18.60
CA GLN A 676 -10.99 40.85 -19.68
C GLN A 676 -10.98 42.36 -19.43
N LEU A 677 -11.00 42.80 -18.17
CA LEU A 677 -11.05 44.23 -17.86
C LEU A 677 -10.54 44.52 -16.44
N ILE A 678 -9.84 45.64 -16.28
CA ILE A 678 -9.43 46.24 -15.01
C ILE A 678 -10.09 47.62 -14.93
N TYR A 679 -10.87 47.87 -13.88
CA TYR A 679 -11.38 49.20 -13.56
C TYR A 679 -10.76 49.69 -12.26
N SER A 680 -10.02 50.80 -12.30
CA SER A 680 -9.40 51.38 -11.11
C SER A 680 -9.97 52.76 -10.82
N SER A 681 -10.33 52.99 -9.56
CA SER A 681 -10.86 54.28 -9.09
C SER A 681 -10.45 54.54 -7.63
N LYS A 682 -10.91 55.66 -7.09
CA LYS A 682 -10.64 56.10 -5.73
C LYS A 682 -11.93 56.61 -5.08
N LEU A 683 -12.26 56.05 -3.92
CA LEU A 683 -13.27 56.66 -3.05
C LEU A 683 -12.65 57.90 -2.40
N THR A 684 -13.31 59.06 -2.54
CA THR A 684 -12.90 60.37 -2.01
C THR A 684 -13.97 60.94 -1.09
N HIS A 685 -13.69 62.07 -0.44
CA HIS A 685 -14.69 62.79 0.35
C HIS A 685 -15.90 63.26 -0.47
N ASP A 686 -15.72 63.44 -1.77
CA ASP A 686 -16.78 63.82 -2.71
C ASP A 686 -17.59 62.62 -3.22
N SER A 687 -17.18 61.38 -2.87
CA SER A 687 -17.93 60.18 -3.24
C SER A 687 -19.28 60.14 -2.50
N PRO A 688 -20.39 59.75 -3.19
CA PRO A 688 -21.70 59.63 -2.56
C PRO A 688 -21.68 58.72 -1.33
N THR A 689 -22.53 59.00 -0.33
CA THR A 689 -22.59 58.22 0.92
C THR A 689 -23.97 57.66 1.23
N TYR A 690 -24.10 56.35 1.41
CA TYR A 690 -25.38 55.73 1.76
C TYR A 690 -25.39 55.21 3.20
N TYR A 691 -26.60 54.96 3.73
CA TYR A 691 -26.79 54.37 5.04
C TYR A 691 -26.86 52.85 4.92
N ARG A 692 -25.98 52.17 5.64
CA ARG A 692 -26.05 50.72 5.86
C ARG A 692 -26.86 50.48 7.14
N ASP A 693 -27.96 49.74 7.06
CA ASP A 693 -28.74 49.23 8.21
C ASP A 693 -29.31 50.26 9.20
N CYS A 694 -29.69 51.46 8.73
CA CYS A 694 -30.40 52.48 9.53
C CYS A 694 -29.67 52.95 10.82
N GLN A 695 -28.38 52.65 11.00
CA GLN A 695 -27.55 53.20 12.07
C GLN A 695 -26.37 53.98 11.48
N VAL A 696 -26.09 55.16 12.03
CA VAL A 696 -24.99 56.04 11.59
C VAL A 696 -23.68 55.26 11.78
N PRO A 697 -22.95 54.92 10.69
CA PRO A 697 -22.34 55.97 9.88
C PRO A 697 -22.33 55.73 8.35
N GLN A 698 -22.31 56.86 7.63
CA GLN A 698 -22.29 56.97 6.16
C GLN A 698 -21.06 56.30 5.52
N CYS A 699 -21.27 55.38 4.56
CA CYS A 699 -20.21 54.72 3.80
C CYS A 699 -20.11 55.33 2.40
N HIS A 700 -18.90 55.72 1.99
CA HIS A 700 -18.66 56.15 0.61
C HIS A 700 -18.85 54.95 -0.33
N TYR A 701 -19.46 55.20 -1.47
CA TYR A 701 -19.62 54.19 -2.50
C TYR A 701 -19.40 54.75 -3.89
N GLU A 702 -19.05 53.85 -4.81
CA GLU A 702 -19.03 54.10 -6.24
C GLU A 702 -19.93 53.06 -6.92
N THR A 703 -20.66 53.50 -7.93
CA THR A 703 -21.58 52.66 -8.70
C THR A 703 -21.05 52.49 -10.11
N LEU A 704 -20.93 51.24 -10.53
CA LEU A 704 -20.41 50.84 -11.83
C LEU A 704 -21.48 50.01 -12.53
N GLN A 705 -21.88 50.43 -13.74
CA GLN A 705 -22.77 49.62 -14.56
C GLN A 705 -21.97 48.51 -15.24
N ILE A 706 -22.42 47.26 -15.06
CA ILE A 706 -21.83 46.09 -15.72
C ILE A 706 -22.56 45.87 -17.04
N HIS A 707 -21.82 45.97 -18.14
CA HIS A 707 -22.33 45.70 -19.49
C HIS A 707 -21.89 44.31 -19.94
N VAL A 708 -22.85 43.40 -20.01
CA VAL A 708 -22.63 41.99 -20.37
C VAL A 708 -23.05 41.75 -21.81
N ASN A 709 -22.08 41.39 -22.65
CA ASN A 709 -22.30 41.10 -24.07
C ASN A 709 -22.59 39.62 -24.34
N THR A 710 -22.41 38.73 -23.36
CA THR A 710 -22.67 37.30 -23.49
C THR A 710 -23.09 36.73 -22.15
N ALA A 711 -24.17 35.95 -22.15
CA ALA A 711 -24.68 35.37 -20.92
C ALA A 711 -23.73 34.28 -20.41
N GLY A 712 -23.53 34.23 -19.10
CA GLY A 712 -22.72 33.19 -18.46
C GLY A 712 -22.14 33.64 -17.12
N LEU A 713 -21.22 32.83 -16.61
CA LEU A 713 -20.62 33.02 -15.29
C LEU A 713 -19.53 34.10 -15.32
N TYR A 714 -19.69 35.13 -14.48
CA TYR A 714 -18.70 36.18 -14.30
C TYR A 714 -18.13 36.17 -12.88
N ILE A 715 -16.82 36.37 -12.78
CA ILE A 715 -16.10 36.53 -11.50
C ILE A 715 -15.60 37.97 -11.43
N LEU A 716 -15.97 38.66 -10.36
CA LEU A 716 -15.48 39.99 -10.02
C LEU A 716 -14.68 39.90 -8.74
N TRP A 717 -13.50 40.52 -8.71
CA TRP A 717 -12.74 40.65 -7.47
C TRP A 717 -12.07 42.01 -7.40
N SER A 718 -11.62 42.37 -6.20
CA SER A 718 -10.93 43.64 -5.98
C SER A 718 -9.46 43.46 -5.67
N GLU A 719 -8.64 44.45 -5.99
CA GLU A 719 -7.40 44.72 -5.27
C GLU A 719 -7.45 46.11 -4.67
N SER A 720 -7.14 46.23 -3.38
CA SER A 720 -7.27 47.50 -2.68
C SER A 720 -6.55 47.48 -1.34
N ASN A 721 -6.24 48.69 -0.86
CA ASN A 721 -5.61 48.93 0.44
C ASN A 721 -6.64 49.35 1.50
N ILE A 722 -7.94 49.38 1.17
CA ILE A 722 -9.01 49.94 2.02
C ILE A 722 -10.13 48.96 2.37
N ASN A 723 -9.87 47.67 2.23
CA ASN A 723 -10.81 46.57 2.45
C ASN A 723 -12.22 46.79 1.85
N PRO A 724 -12.32 46.87 0.50
CA PRO A 724 -13.58 47.20 -0.16
C PRO A 724 -14.58 46.04 -0.07
N TYR A 725 -15.85 46.40 -0.02
CA TYR A 725 -17.01 45.51 -0.13
C TYR A 725 -17.72 45.79 -1.45
N ALA A 726 -18.34 44.76 -2.02
CA ALA A 726 -19.15 44.96 -3.21
C ALA A 726 -20.47 44.19 -3.18
N TYR A 727 -21.43 44.75 -3.91
CA TYR A 727 -22.78 44.25 -4.07
C TYR A 727 -23.17 44.34 -5.55
N ILE A 728 -23.82 43.31 -6.07
CA ILE A 728 -24.41 43.33 -7.42
C ILE A 728 -25.92 43.48 -7.28
N TYR A 729 -26.47 44.45 -8.01
CA TYR A 729 -27.91 44.71 -8.10
C TYR A 729 -28.41 44.41 -9.51
N LYS A 730 -29.58 43.78 -9.62
CA LYS A 730 -30.28 43.57 -10.90
C LYS A 730 -31.16 44.79 -11.19
N ASN A 731 -31.04 45.39 -12.36
CA ASN A 731 -31.64 46.66 -12.79
C ASN A 731 -30.94 47.92 -12.24
N ASP A 732 -31.25 48.39 -11.03
CA ASP A 732 -30.69 49.66 -10.50
C ASP A 732 -30.43 49.59 -8.98
N PHE A 733 -29.48 50.39 -8.49
CA PHE A 733 -29.22 50.60 -7.07
C PHE A 733 -29.94 51.86 -6.54
N ASN A 734 -30.63 51.73 -5.40
CA ASN A 734 -31.28 52.84 -4.70
C ASN A 734 -30.62 53.06 -3.33
N PRO A 735 -29.89 54.18 -3.11
CA PRO A 735 -29.20 54.43 -1.85
C PRO A 735 -30.15 54.70 -0.67
N LEU A 736 -31.43 55.00 -0.92
CA LEU A 736 -32.48 55.13 0.10
C LEU A 736 -33.11 53.79 0.48
N LYS A 737 -32.96 52.76 -0.36
CA LYS A 737 -33.46 51.38 -0.13
C LYS A 737 -32.41 50.34 -0.59
N PRO A 738 -31.30 50.19 0.13
CA PRO A 738 -30.14 49.40 -0.33
C PRO A 738 -30.39 47.89 -0.42
N SER A 739 -31.50 47.38 0.12
CA SER A 739 -31.91 45.97 0.01
C SER A 739 -32.78 45.68 -1.23
N GLU A 740 -33.31 46.71 -1.88
CA GLU A 740 -34.11 46.56 -3.09
C GLU A 740 -33.20 46.17 -4.26
N ASN A 741 -33.64 45.19 -5.07
CA ASN A 741 -32.91 44.71 -6.26
C ASN A 741 -31.54 44.05 -6.03
N LEU A 742 -31.15 43.80 -4.76
CA LEU A 742 -29.89 43.13 -4.44
C LEU A 742 -29.90 41.70 -4.99
N LEU A 743 -28.97 41.40 -5.89
CA LEU A 743 -28.80 40.06 -6.48
C LEU A 743 -27.83 39.23 -5.66
N LEU A 744 -26.70 39.83 -5.28
CA LEU A 744 -25.62 39.15 -4.58
C LEU A 744 -24.88 40.14 -3.68
N SER A 745 -24.68 39.76 -2.42
CA SER A 745 -23.81 40.45 -1.47
C SER A 745 -22.60 39.59 -1.13
N HIS A 746 -21.45 40.24 -0.97
CA HIS A 746 -20.25 39.59 -0.44
C HIS A 746 -20.48 39.01 0.98
N ASP A 747 -20.05 37.77 1.25
CA ASP A 747 -20.25 37.06 2.54
C ASP A 747 -19.05 37.10 3.51
N GLY A 748 -18.00 37.87 3.22
CA GLY A 748 -16.88 38.06 4.15
C GLY A 748 -15.90 36.89 4.28
N THR A 749 -15.83 35.97 3.31
CA THR A 749 -14.98 34.77 3.38
C THR A 749 -13.50 34.93 3.03
N CYS A 750 -13.02 36.11 2.61
CA CYS A 750 -11.60 36.32 2.30
C CYS A 750 -10.86 36.99 3.47
N ASN A 751 -9.92 36.27 4.10
CA ASN A 751 -9.13 36.74 5.25
C ASN A 751 -8.13 37.88 4.92
N ASP A 752 -8.06 38.35 3.67
CA ASP A 752 -7.09 39.34 3.18
C ASP A 752 -7.69 40.73 2.91
N GLY A 753 -8.98 40.92 3.20
CA GLY A 753 -9.67 42.20 3.09
C GLY A 753 -10.20 42.54 1.69
N GLN A 754 -10.15 41.65 0.71
CA GLN A 754 -10.68 41.91 -0.64
C GLN A 754 -12.05 41.24 -0.86
N PHE A 755 -12.89 41.81 -1.73
CA PHE A 755 -14.12 41.15 -2.16
C PHE A 755 -13.91 40.26 -3.38
N LYS A 756 -14.66 39.15 -3.42
CA LYS A 756 -14.90 38.30 -4.60
C LYS A 756 -16.41 38.05 -4.73
N LEU A 757 -16.93 38.16 -5.94
CA LEU A 757 -18.32 37.91 -6.31
C LEU A 757 -18.35 37.00 -7.54
N ILE A 758 -19.20 35.98 -7.49
CA ILE A 758 -19.40 35.03 -8.59
C ILE A 758 -20.89 35.02 -8.91
N SER A 759 -21.27 35.35 -10.15
CA SER A 759 -22.68 35.42 -10.53
C SER A 759 -22.87 35.12 -12.02
N ASP A 760 -23.93 34.37 -12.33
CA ASP A 760 -24.41 34.22 -13.71
C ASP A 760 -25.14 35.48 -14.14
N LEU A 761 -24.62 36.14 -15.19
CA LEU A 761 -25.19 37.38 -15.73
C LEU A 761 -25.83 37.13 -17.10
N GLU A 762 -27.00 37.74 -17.32
CA GLU A 762 -27.78 37.61 -18.55
C GLU A 762 -27.51 38.77 -19.53
N ILE A 763 -27.60 38.51 -20.83
CA ILE A 763 -27.62 39.58 -21.85
C ILE A 763 -28.90 40.43 -21.72
N ASN A 764 -28.82 41.71 -22.10
CA ASN A 764 -29.93 42.68 -22.07
C ASN A 764 -30.51 42.97 -20.68
N THR A 765 -29.89 42.47 -19.61
CA THR A 765 -30.20 42.82 -18.23
C THR A 765 -29.20 43.86 -17.74
N ARG A 766 -29.69 44.93 -17.11
CA ARG A 766 -28.82 45.92 -16.47
C ARG A 766 -28.36 45.37 -15.12
N TYR A 767 -27.06 45.41 -14.85
CA TYR A 767 -26.52 45.11 -13.52
C TYR A 767 -25.70 46.30 -13.02
N VAL A 768 -25.83 46.61 -11.73
CA VAL A 768 -25.08 47.67 -11.07
C VAL A 768 -24.21 47.06 -9.98
N LEU A 769 -22.90 47.20 -10.12
CA LEU A 769 -21.93 46.91 -9.08
C LEU A 769 -21.78 48.13 -8.18
N VAL A 770 -22.04 47.97 -6.89
CA VAL A 770 -21.77 48.98 -5.87
C VAL A 770 -20.50 48.56 -5.14
N VAL A 771 -19.45 49.39 -5.21
CA VAL A 771 -18.22 49.21 -4.42
C VAL A 771 -18.24 50.20 -3.26
N THR A 772 -17.99 49.73 -2.04
CA THR A 772 -18.03 50.53 -0.80
C THR A 772 -17.03 49.99 0.22
N THR A 773 -17.03 50.51 1.45
CA THR A 773 -16.11 50.09 2.53
C THR A 773 -16.88 49.55 3.74
N HIS A 774 -16.23 48.73 4.57
CA HIS A 774 -16.83 48.24 5.81
C HIS A 774 -16.97 49.32 6.88
N TYR A 775 -15.98 50.22 6.93
CA TYR A 775 -15.91 51.29 7.92
C TYR A 775 -16.32 52.62 7.28
N SER A 776 -17.02 53.44 8.06
CA SER A 776 -17.51 54.73 7.58
C SER A 776 -16.41 55.69 7.20
N LYS A 777 -16.68 56.51 6.18
CA LYS A 777 -15.77 57.55 5.67
C LYS A 777 -14.36 57.05 5.28
N THR A 778 -14.19 55.76 5.02
CA THR A 778 -12.92 55.22 4.52
C THR A 778 -12.74 55.63 3.06
N ILE A 779 -11.59 56.19 2.73
CA ILE A 779 -11.23 56.68 1.39
C ILE A 779 -9.94 56.01 0.93
N GLY A 780 -9.80 55.78 -0.37
CA GLY A 780 -8.60 55.19 -0.95
C GLY A 780 -8.87 54.46 -2.26
N ASN A 781 -7.79 53.91 -2.81
CA ASN A 781 -7.80 53.33 -4.14
C ASN A 781 -8.34 51.91 -4.11
N PHE A 782 -9.08 51.55 -5.16
CA PHE A 782 -9.47 50.17 -5.43
C PHE A 782 -9.41 49.91 -6.93
N SER A 783 -9.08 48.67 -7.27
CA SER A 783 -9.22 48.11 -8.60
C SER A 783 -10.24 46.99 -8.55
N VAL A 784 -11.12 46.92 -9.55
CA VAL A 784 -12.02 45.81 -9.79
C VAL A 784 -11.57 45.10 -11.05
N TYR A 785 -11.36 43.81 -10.93
CA TYR A 785 -11.03 42.92 -12.02
C TYR A 785 -12.26 42.08 -12.32
N ILE A 786 -12.51 41.84 -13.61
CA ILE A 786 -13.64 41.02 -14.04
C ILE A 786 -13.19 40.01 -15.09
N CYS A 787 -13.70 38.80 -14.95
CA CYS A 787 -13.43 37.68 -15.85
C CYS A 787 -14.74 36.99 -16.24
N GLY A 788 -14.88 36.61 -17.51
CA GLY A 788 -16.07 35.94 -18.02
C GLY A 788 -15.99 35.56 -19.51
N PRO A 789 -17.09 35.08 -20.12
CA PRO A 789 -17.07 34.42 -21.43
C PRO A 789 -16.76 35.33 -22.64
N ASN A 790 -16.94 36.66 -22.55
CA ASN A 790 -16.70 37.65 -23.62
C ASN A 790 -16.61 39.07 -23.04
N ASN A 791 -16.01 40.01 -23.79
CA ASN A 791 -15.79 41.42 -23.44
C ASN A 791 -16.93 42.01 -22.58
N VAL A 792 -16.61 42.28 -21.32
CA VAL A 792 -17.46 42.97 -20.35
C VAL A 792 -16.88 44.36 -20.12
N SER A 793 -17.73 45.37 -19.94
CA SER A 793 -17.26 46.71 -19.58
C SER A 793 -17.90 47.20 -18.30
N LEU A 794 -17.09 47.91 -17.51
CA LEU A 794 -17.51 48.66 -16.33
C LEU A 794 -17.44 50.14 -16.68
N SER A 795 -18.51 50.87 -16.42
CA SER A 795 -18.53 52.33 -16.56
C SER A 795 -19.15 52.96 -15.31
N PRO A 796 -18.61 54.10 -14.82
CA PRO A 796 -19.27 54.89 -13.79
C PRO A 796 -20.72 55.15 -14.17
N PHE A 797 -21.63 54.90 -13.25
CA PHE A 797 -23.05 55.11 -13.46
C PHE A 797 -23.68 55.58 -12.16
N SER A 798 -24.22 56.80 -12.14
CA SER A 798 -25.00 57.28 -11.00
C SER A 798 -26.39 57.69 -11.45
N LYS A 799 -27.42 56.98 -10.95
CA LYS A 799 -28.83 57.33 -11.14
C LYS A 799 -29.33 58.32 -10.08
N TYR A 800 -28.57 58.54 -9.01
CA TYR A 800 -28.94 59.42 -7.90
C TYR A 800 -27.79 60.35 -7.57
N LEU A 801 -27.99 61.65 -7.76
CA LEU A 801 -27.05 62.68 -7.32
C LEU A 801 -27.33 63.03 -5.86
N TYR A 802 -26.27 63.11 -5.05
CA TYR A 802 -26.38 63.60 -3.69
C TYR A 802 -26.36 65.13 -3.71
N ASP A 803 -27.48 65.76 -3.36
CA ASP A 803 -27.52 67.20 -3.16
C ASP A 803 -27.02 67.53 -1.75
N SER A 804 -25.82 68.12 -1.69
CA SER A 804 -25.18 68.52 -0.43
C SER A 804 -25.87 69.70 0.25
N PHE A 805 -26.68 70.50 -0.46
CA PHE A 805 -27.42 71.63 0.12
C PHE A 805 -28.69 71.17 0.84
N ASP A 806 -29.44 70.25 0.23
CA ASP A 806 -30.71 69.74 0.78
C ASP A 806 -30.57 68.41 1.54
N ASN A 807 -29.36 67.86 1.60
CA ASN A 807 -29.01 66.62 2.30
C ASN A 807 -29.89 65.42 1.86
N LYS A 808 -30.19 65.33 0.56
CA LYS A 808 -31.09 64.35 -0.05
C LYS A 808 -30.52 63.80 -1.35
N TYR A 809 -30.95 62.59 -1.69
CA TYR A 809 -30.71 61.99 -2.99
C TYR A 809 -31.78 62.44 -3.98
N VAL A 810 -31.37 63.04 -5.09
CA VAL A 810 -32.23 63.43 -6.21
C VAL A 810 -31.93 62.48 -7.37
N MET A 811 -32.97 62.04 -8.10
CA MET A 811 -32.75 61.24 -9.32
C MET A 811 -31.99 62.12 -10.33
N ALA A 812 -30.84 61.60 -10.80
CA ALA A 812 -29.92 62.27 -11.70
C ALA A 812 -30.54 62.53 -13.09
#